data_AF-A0A9X7YQT5-F1
#
_entry.id   AF-A0A9X7YQT5-F1
#
_cell.length_a   1.000
_cell.length_b   1.000
_cell.length_c   1.000
_cell.angle_alpha   90.00
_cell.angle_beta   90.00
_cell.angle_gamma   90.00
#
_symmetry.space_group_name_H-M   'P 1'
#
loop_
_entity.id
_entity.type
_entity.pdbx_description
1 polymer ?
#
loop_
_entity_poly.entity_id
_entity_poly.type
_entity_poly.pdbx_seq_one_letter_code
_entity_poly.pdbx_strand_id
1 'polypeptide(L)'
;MSTTGKVVIFYSSIGYGHISAAQSIQDEIRRQSPATRVLMQDIRTFMHPVWRRVDERLYWFVANHLPACFESLFRTMQARGSRVASLSMLPNDYPEESVSAYLTAQRPDAVLASHYGAAQVLGTLREKGLLSDTRIGWLHTDFFEGYFPRISKRIDRTFLAHPELKTRWLAAGVPADKIVTSGMPVRIPAASADARRATLQGLGLSLEVPTLLLTGGKEGAGDYLGVVESIVRRCPGRLQIIAVCGTNTRQYEALADLRERLPDTVTLKPLGLLPRSEMASCMAATDILVTKAGGMTPAEAFALGVPTVLLDVISGHERENAALFQRQGLARFAASADDAGRSVMELLGDPAEREAMLRAQQEFRQGIDIASIVRFALDDGFRPGRPLPGYGVENGAPVQGIDQALAQLDSEAPAEVELLLSYATSKTPQRVVLENPFGHLAVRIGDTVYSANYIADPSVDPNFLQHVSLADYLYGIHRPSRSQVHTNTYGMAYGRETLGLRVQGIPAERRAAMVVEAHRIENGFRDASLRWSRSDLNCADVVARILAAGGYDDRSLYDRAGLPSMPLDLFERMRAHFEADTSLREELVAYRLLPGTQASYRFSRFPLSVGQPLRSMARVLSDAPPDALEQATTRQVTGYFGDRRLYVEDLRACWLASEAADSSLTGRPHLALEQAILADLRRLLAVCVKLPLRRIERLGSFPAAHEFHRLAGRGLQLARLATEHVEDDLHPRTDRLRALFTRLVEDYGRIDLQRLEPRRVRSYLARLRAFESAQGREFVPAGTSWALLPAWWHRMAALARTSVQLHPRSRGAKGVGGMRINPGEVEPNGDAQKHGAHLLEADPTTRLTLGGLEEPIQGFQEAVSLVGLGPGNDALEGASDQAGNVPHRLETPMTVARHPIFRSSITIEKIVRMNYIFIGTVGGCMSSHAETTSGHEARSAKTRSQLIEATVDVVAAVGYEGATTRALAQAAKTTLSAIPYHFGSKKELYLAAADMIAEYAANRFAEAAALLDATSDVELSVRFERALIQLLHVILEEAEPHAWTAFVARCAYDNDDAFALIHERAIAPLQERLVHAASQFSGRSSNDEGLRLRVIAILTAIFSFRFLRGVMLRGMDWQSIQNEAVRQITDMVHDLCRSDFLTVWPAGDGTDRKTGPA
;
A
#
# COMPACT_ATOMS: atom_id res chain seq x y z
N MET A 1 4.37 37.30 -32.71
CA MET A 1 5.77 36.82 -32.82
C MET A 1 5.73 35.30 -32.71
N SER A 2 6.56 34.57 -33.47
CA SER A 2 6.57 33.10 -33.44
C SER A 2 7.49 32.58 -32.32
N THR A 3 6.92 32.24 -31.17
CA THR A 3 7.60 31.42 -30.16
C THR A 3 7.52 29.95 -30.58
N THR A 4 8.68 29.32 -30.85
CA THR A 4 8.75 27.89 -31.19
C THR A 4 8.42 27.03 -29.97
N GLY A 5 7.14 26.67 -29.84
CA GLY A 5 6.64 25.89 -28.70
C GLY A 5 7.35 24.55 -28.53
N LYS A 6 7.43 24.07 -27.30
CA LYS A 6 8.12 22.85 -26.90
C LYS A 6 7.16 21.91 -26.16
N VAL A 7 6.98 20.73 -26.73
CA VAL A 7 6.11 19.67 -26.18
C VAL A 7 6.97 18.51 -25.72
N VAL A 8 6.81 18.07 -24.47
CA VAL A 8 7.37 16.79 -23.98
C VAL A 8 6.28 15.72 -24.06
N ILE A 9 6.61 14.54 -24.58
CA ILE A 9 5.72 13.38 -24.62
C ILE A 9 6.37 12.24 -23.82
N PHE A 10 5.78 11.91 -22.67
CA PHE A 10 6.17 10.76 -21.87
C PHE A 10 5.48 9.49 -22.35
N TYR A 11 6.28 8.45 -22.60
CA TYR A 11 5.84 7.08 -22.89
C TYR A 11 6.52 6.10 -21.94
N SER A 12 6.18 4.81 -22.00
CA SER A 12 6.85 3.74 -21.25
C SER A 12 7.48 2.74 -22.21
N SER A 13 8.67 2.21 -21.88
CA SER A 13 9.27 1.09 -22.63
C SER A 13 8.64 -0.28 -22.35
N ILE A 14 7.79 -0.43 -21.31
CA ILE A 14 6.95 -1.63 -21.16
C ILE A 14 5.77 -1.49 -22.11
N GLY A 15 5.58 -2.48 -22.99
CA GLY A 15 4.47 -2.54 -23.94
C GLY A 15 4.64 -1.57 -25.12
N TYR A 16 4.72 -2.12 -26.34
CA TYR A 16 4.92 -1.31 -27.55
C TYR A 16 3.77 -0.31 -27.82
N GLY A 17 2.59 -0.52 -27.23
CA GLY A 17 1.42 0.34 -27.42
C GLY A 17 1.61 1.80 -26.99
N HIS A 18 2.22 2.04 -25.83
CA HIS A 18 2.47 3.41 -25.34
C HIS A 18 3.47 4.16 -26.24
N ILE A 19 4.44 3.45 -26.81
CA ILE A 19 5.38 3.97 -27.82
C ILE A 19 4.63 4.29 -29.12
N SER A 20 3.83 3.33 -29.61
CA SER A 20 3.04 3.43 -30.85
C SER A 20 2.16 4.69 -30.85
N ALA A 21 1.41 4.91 -29.76
CA ALA A 21 0.53 6.06 -29.58
C ALA A 21 1.29 7.40 -29.43
N ALA A 22 2.39 7.43 -28.66
CA ALA A 22 3.20 8.64 -28.48
C ALA A 22 3.87 9.09 -29.78
N GLN A 23 4.31 8.14 -30.62
CA GLN A 23 4.81 8.41 -31.97
C GLN A 23 3.71 9.01 -32.88
N SER A 24 2.50 8.44 -32.88
CA SER A 24 1.38 8.96 -33.67
C SER A 24 1.03 10.42 -33.29
N ILE A 25 1.10 10.76 -32.00
CA ILE A 25 0.92 12.14 -31.52
C ILE A 25 2.07 13.04 -31.98
N GLN A 26 3.33 12.58 -31.87
CA GLN A 26 4.50 13.34 -32.35
C GLN A 26 4.41 13.64 -33.86
N ASP A 27 4.03 12.66 -34.67
CA ASP A 27 3.90 12.81 -36.12
C ASP A 27 2.80 13.83 -36.48
N GLU A 28 1.65 13.79 -35.80
CA GLU A 28 0.56 14.74 -36.02
C GLU A 28 0.90 16.17 -35.55
N ILE A 29 1.63 16.33 -34.45
CA ILE A 29 2.17 17.65 -34.03
C ILE A 29 3.14 18.19 -35.10
N ARG A 30 4.07 17.37 -35.59
CA ARG A 30 5.01 17.76 -36.67
C ARG A 30 4.28 18.13 -37.96
N ARG A 31 3.18 17.43 -38.28
CA ARG A 31 2.37 17.69 -39.48
C ARG A 31 1.61 19.01 -39.40
N GLN A 32 1.08 19.37 -38.23
CA GLN A 32 0.34 20.63 -38.03
C GLN A 32 1.25 21.83 -37.73
N SER A 33 2.36 21.62 -37.01
CA SER A 33 3.33 22.66 -36.64
C SER A 33 4.77 22.13 -36.73
N PRO A 34 5.40 22.19 -37.93
CA PRO A 34 6.78 21.76 -38.11
C PRO A 34 7.81 22.53 -37.25
N ALA A 35 7.46 23.72 -36.76
CA ALA A 35 8.31 24.55 -35.90
C ALA A 35 8.25 24.17 -34.41
N THR A 36 7.34 23.27 -34.01
CA THR A 36 7.21 22.82 -32.61
C THR A 36 8.27 21.77 -32.26
N ARG A 37 9.09 22.04 -31.23
CA ARG A 37 10.10 21.09 -30.75
C ARG A 37 9.45 20.02 -29.88
N VAL A 38 9.17 18.85 -30.47
CA VAL A 38 8.65 17.67 -29.75
C VAL A 38 9.81 16.83 -29.19
N LEU A 39 9.83 16.64 -27.87
CA LEU A 39 10.75 15.75 -27.15
C LEU A 39 10.01 14.48 -26.72
N MET A 40 10.57 13.31 -27.05
CA MET A 40 10.05 12.00 -26.62
C MET A 40 10.89 11.50 -25.44
N GLN A 41 10.25 11.12 -24.33
CA GLN A 41 10.95 10.66 -23.12
C GLN A 41 10.33 9.37 -22.57
N ASP A 42 11.13 8.32 -22.44
CA ASP A 42 10.75 7.10 -21.72
C ASP A 42 10.75 7.37 -20.22
N ILE A 43 9.58 7.28 -19.56
CA ILE A 43 9.44 7.50 -18.11
C ILE A 43 10.25 6.49 -17.29
N ARG A 44 10.56 5.31 -17.85
CA ARG A 44 11.41 4.29 -17.18
C ARG A 44 12.88 4.69 -17.11
N THR A 45 13.31 5.80 -17.72
CA THR A 45 14.68 6.34 -17.56
C THR A 45 14.92 7.01 -16.21
N PHE A 46 13.85 7.39 -15.49
CA PHE A 46 13.96 7.95 -14.14
C PHE A 46 14.01 6.88 -13.04
N MET A 47 13.72 5.61 -13.38
CA MET A 47 13.86 4.47 -12.47
C MET A 47 15.34 4.12 -12.29
N HIS A 48 15.74 3.76 -11.06
CA HIS A 48 17.10 3.30 -10.79
C HIS A 48 17.44 2.06 -11.66
N PRO A 49 18.62 1.95 -12.31
CA PRO A 49 18.89 0.93 -13.32
C PRO A 49 18.74 -0.53 -12.85
N VAL A 50 19.02 -0.80 -11.57
CA VAL A 50 18.80 -2.13 -10.96
C VAL A 50 17.30 -2.42 -10.85
N TRP A 51 16.52 -1.48 -10.30
CA TRP A 51 15.08 -1.61 -10.17
C TRP A 51 14.38 -1.76 -11.52
N ARG A 52 14.78 -1.00 -12.56
CA ARG A 52 14.25 -1.13 -13.93
C ARG A 52 14.36 -2.57 -14.48
N ARG A 53 15.48 -3.27 -14.21
CA ARG A 53 15.71 -4.66 -14.65
C ARG A 53 14.96 -5.69 -13.82
N VAL A 54 14.81 -5.45 -12.51
CA VAL A 54 14.09 -6.34 -11.59
C VAL A 54 12.58 -6.24 -11.83
N ASP A 55 12.04 -5.03 -11.93
CA ASP A 55 10.65 -4.72 -12.24
C ASP A 55 10.19 -5.40 -13.52
N GLU A 56 10.91 -5.23 -14.64
CA GLU A 56 10.52 -5.82 -15.93
C GLU A 56 10.47 -7.35 -15.88
N ARG A 57 11.46 -7.99 -15.24
CA ARG A 57 11.47 -9.46 -15.07
C ARG A 57 10.38 -9.94 -14.12
N LEU A 58 10.13 -9.23 -13.02
CA LEU A 58 9.12 -9.58 -12.02
C LEU A 58 7.70 -9.39 -12.56
N TYR A 59 7.45 -8.29 -13.29
CA TYR A 59 6.19 -8.03 -13.98
C TYR A 59 5.86 -9.17 -14.95
N TRP A 60 6.79 -9.51 -15.86
CA TRP A 60 6.55 -10.60 -16.82
C TRP A 60 6.45 -11.97 -16.15
N PHE A 61 7.22 -12.25 -15.10
CA PHE A 61 7.09 -13.49 -14.33
C PHE A 61 5.70 -13.61 -13.69
N VAL A 62 5.23 -12.55 -13.02
CA VAL A 62 3.92 -12.54 -12.34
C VAL A 62 2.77 -12.58 -13.34
N ALA A 63 2.87 -11.86 -14.47
CA ALA A 63 1.85 -11.90 -15.53
C ALA A 63 1.76 -13.28 -16.21
N ASN A 64 2.90 -13.89 -16.55
CA ASN A 64 2.95 -15.13 -17.34
C ASN A 64 2.79 -16.41 -16.51
N HIS A 65 3.12 -16.38 -15.20
CA HIS A 65 3.11 -17.57 -14.34
C HIS A 65 2.19 -17.47 -13.12
N LEU A 66 1.76 -16.27 -12.71
CA LEU A 66 0.87 -16.04 -11.57
C LEU A 66 -0.33 -15.13 -11.91
N PRO A 67 -1.08 -15.38 -13.01
CA PRO A 67 -2.08 -14.45 -13.53
C PRO A 67 -3.22 -14.12 -12.54
N ALA A 68 -3.57 -15.05 -11.65
CA ALA A 68 -4.56 -14.83 -10.58
C ALA A 68 -4.03 -13.91 -9.47
N CYS A 69 -2.74 -14.03 -9.12
CA CYS A 69 -2.09 -13.11 -8.17
C CYS A 69 -1.96 -11.72 -8.76
N PHE A 70 -1.62 -11.61 -10.06
CA PHE A 70 -1.63 -10.34 -10.80
C PHE A 70 -3.03 -9.70 -10.75
N GLU A 71 -4.08 -10.46 -11.07
CA GLU A 71 -5.45 -9.95 -11.07
C GLU A 71 -5.91 -9.51 -9.67
N SER A 72 -5.60 -10.28 -8.62
CA SER A 72 -5.92 -9.92 -7.23
C SER A 72 -5.18 -8.67 -6.77
N LEU A 73 -3.87 -8.57 -7.06
CA LEU A 73 -3.04 -7.40 -6.76
C LEU A 73 -3.54 -6.16 -7.51
N PHE A 74 -3.88 -6.32 -8.80
CA PHE A 74 -4.37 -5.25 -9.66
C PHE A 74 -5.77 -4.76 -9.24
N ARG A 75 -6.70 -5.66 -8.94
CA ARG A 75 -8.02 -5.32 -8.35
C ARG A 75 -7.85 -4.61 -7.01
N THR A 76 -6.92 -5.07 -6.16
CA THR A 76 -6.61 -4.45 -4.86
C THR A 76 -5.98 -3.06 -5.03
N MET A 77 -5.08 -2.88 -5.99
CA MET A 77 -4.46 -1.60 -6.33
C MET A 77 -5.50 -0.60 -6.85
N GLN A 78 -6.40 -1.02 -7.75
CA GLN A 78 -7.53 -0.20 -8.20
C GLN A 78 -8.47 0.17 -7.03
N ALA A 79 -8.78 -0.78 -6.15
CA ALA A 79 -9.63 -0.55 -4.99
C ALA A 79 -9.00 0.41 -3.96
N ARG A 80 -7.66 0.38 -3.78
CA ARG A 80 -6.92 1.37 -2.99
C ARG A 80 -6.89 2.73 -3.71
N GLY A 81 -6.61 2.72 -5.01
CA GLY A 81 -6.58 3.91 -5.89
C GLY A 81 -7.89 4.70 -5.91
N SER A 82 -9.03 4.03 -5.88
CA SER A 82 -10.34 4.69 -5.82
C SER A 82 -10.63 5.39 -4.48
N ARG A 83 -9.84 5.12 -3.43
CA ARG A 83 -10.09 5.57 -2.03
C ARG A 83 -9.19 6.70 -1.53
N VAL A 84 -8.04 6.97 -2.16
CA VAL A 84 -7.11 8.04 -1.70
C VAL A 84 -7.67 9.47 -1.89
N ALA A 85 -7.07 10.45 -1.22
CA ALA A 85 -7.40 11.87 -1.35
C ALA A 85 -6.45 12.64 -2.30
N SER A 86 -5.18 12.25 -2.36
CA SER A 86 -4.11 12.81 -3.19
C SER A 86 -3.50 11.70 -4.07
N LEU A 87 -2.95 12.04 -5.24
CA LEU A 87 -2.15 11.08 -6.02
C LEU A 87 -0.80 10.78 -5.35
N SER A 88 -0.29 11.70 -4.53
CA SER A 88 0.91 11.49 -3.69
C SER A 88 0.74 10.42 -2.59
N MET A 89 -0.46 9.86 -2.43
CA MET A 89 -0.75 8.74 -1.51
C MET A 89 -0.76 7.37 -2.23
N LEU A 90 -0.50 7.35 -3.53
CA LEU A 90 -0.35 6.11 -4.30
C LEU A 90 1.13 5.76 -4.45
N PRO A 91 1.48 4.46 -4.43
CA PRO A 91 2.78 4.00 -4.92
C PRO A 91 3.03 4.54 -6.34
N ASN A 92 4.27 4.96 -6.58
CA ASN A 92 4.72 5.56 -7.82
C ASN A 92 6.19 5.17 -8.04
N ASP A 93 6.47 4.42 -9.09
CA ASP A 93 7.80 3.86 -9.36
C ASP A 93 8.77 4.88 -9.99
N TYR A 94 8.30 6.09 -10.26
CA TYR A 94 9.06 7.16 -10.91
C TYR A 94 9.36 8.31 -9.93
N PRO A 95 10.65 8.56 -9.58
CA PRO A 95 11.03 9.65 -8.68
C PRO A 95 10.54 11.02 -9.15
N GLU A 96 9.65 11.63 -8.37
CA GLU A 96 9.01 12.90 -8.71
C GLU A 96 10.04 14.03 -8.90
N GLU A 97 11.08 14.04 -8.08
CA GLU A 97 12.15 15.07 -8.11
C GLU A 97 12.94 14.99 -9.41
N SER A 98 13.30 13.79 -9.88
CA SER A 98 14.02 13.59 -11.14
C SER A 98 13.19 14.00 -12.36
N VAL A 99 11.88 13.72 -12.34
CA VAL A 99 10.94 14.15 -13.40
C VAL A 99 10.72 15.67 -13.35
N SER A 100 10.59 16.25 -12.15
CA SER A 100 10.48 17.70 -11.94
C SER A 100 11.72 18.46 -12.41
N ALA A 101 12.92 17.97 -12.07
CA ALA A 101 14.20 18.54 -12.49
C ALA A 101 14.35 18.49 -14.02
N TYR A 102 14.01 17.37 -14.66
CA TYR A 102 13.97 17.26 -16.12
C TYR A 102 13.01 18.27 -16.75
N LEU A 103 11.77 18.38 -16.25
CA LEU A 103 10.78 19.31 -16.78
C LEU A 103 11.19 20.77 -16.56
N THR A 104 11.81 21.09 -15.42
CA THR A 104 12.37 22.41 -15.11
C THR A 104 13.51 22.79 -16.05
N ALA A 105 14.38 21.83 -16.38
CA ALA A 105 15.46 22.02 -17.35
C ALA A 105 14.94 22.15 -18.79
N GLN A 106 13.92 21.36 -19.17
CA GLN A 106 13.33 21.45 -20.51
C GLN A 106 12.46 22.70 -20.70
N ARG A 107 11.76 23.20 -19.67
CA ARG A 107 10.75 24.27 -19.78
C ARG A 107 9.76 24.04 -20.96
N PRO A 108 8.94 22.98 -20.92
CA PRO A 108 7.94 22.73 -21.94
C PRO A 108 6.65 23.53 -21.70
N ASP A 109 6.05 24.01 -22.78
CA ASP A 109 4.76 24.71 -22.74
C ASP A 109 3.59 23.71 -22.60
N ALA A 110 3.80 22.46 -23.04
CA ALA A 110 2.89 21.34 -22.83
C ALA A 110 3.63 20.02 -22.57
N VAL A 111 3.05 19.19 -21.70
CA VAL A 111 3.47 17.82 -21.44
C VAL A 111 2.29 16.89 -21.74
N LEU A 112 2.54 15.89 -22.57
CA LEU A 112 1.61 14.81 -22.86
C LEU A 112 2.13 13.50 -22.27
N ALA A 113 1.23 12.61 -21.86
CA ALA A 113 1.55 11.23 -21.48
C ALA A 113 0.77 10.23 -22.35
N SER A 114 1.37 9.08 -22.65
CA SER A 114 0.67 7.89 -23.18
C SER A 114 0.66 6.72 -22.19
N HIS A 115 1.19 6.89 -20.98
CA HIS A 115 1.27 5.87 -19.93
C HIS A 115 0.68 6.41 -18.61
N TYR A 116 -0.19 5.63 -17.96
CA TYR A 116 -0.92 6.06 -16.76
C TYR A 116 0.01 6.50 -15.62
N GLY A 117 1.12 5.79 -15.40
CA GLY A 117 2.06 6.11 -14.33
C GLY A 117 2.81 7.44 -14.57
N ALA A 118 3.06 7.80 -15.83
CA ALA A 118 3.59 9.13 -16.16
C ALA A 118 2.54 10.23 -15.88
N ALA A 119 1.28 9.97 -16.23
CA ALA A 119 0.18 10.90 -15.93
C ALA A 119 -0.08 11.05 -14.41
N GLN A 120 0.13 9.99 -13.62
CA GLN A 120 0.08 10.04 -12.15
C GLN A 120 1.16 10.97 -11.60
N VAL A 121 2.42 10.83 -12.01
CA VAL A 121 3.53 11.72 -11.60
C VAL A 121 3.20 13.18 -11.93
N LEU A 122 2.74 13.45 -13.16
CA LEU A 122 2.38 14.80 -13.60
C LEU A 122 1.20 15.37 -12.80
N GLY A 123 0.22 14.53 -12.44
CA GLY A 123 -0.86 14.89 -11.53
C GLY A 123 -0.38 15.23 -10.12
N THR A 124 0.59 14.49 -9.57
CA THR A 124 1.18 14.81 -8.26
C THR A 124 2.01 16.09 -8.30
N LEU A 125 2.83 16.29 -9.35
CA LEU A 125 3.60 17.51 -9.56
C LEU A 125 2.68 18.73 -9.76
N ARG A 126 1.50 18.55 -10.39
CA ARG A 126 0.43 19.56 -10.39
C ARG A 126 -0.11 19.81 -8.99
N GLU A 127 -0.49 18.78 -8.23
CA GLU A 127 -1.02 18.93 -6.86
C GLU A 127 -0.05 19.70 -5.94
N LYS A 128 1.27 19.51 -6.12
CA LYS A 128 2.34 20.23 -5.41
C LYS A 128 2.67 21.64 -5.96
N GLY A 129 1.95 22.12 -6.97
CA GLY A 129 2.17 23.43 -7.61
C GLY A 129 3.38 23.52 -8.55
N LEU A 130 4.18 22.46 -8.69
CA LEU A 130 5.47 22.46 -9.40
C LEU A 130 5.34 22.58 -10.93
N LEU A 131 4.16 22.31 -11.49
CA LEU A 131 3.86 22.46 -12.94
C LEU A 131 2.78 23.51 -13.22
N SER A 132 2.65 24.53 -12.37
CA SER A 132 1.52 25.48 -12.35
C SER A 132 1.12 26.09 -13.69
N ASP A 133 2.08 26.38 -14.59
CA ASP A 133 1.81 27.07 -15.86
C ASP A 133 2.07 26.22 -17.13
N THR A 134 2.51 24.97 -16.98
CA THR A 134 2.64 24.01 -18.10
C THR A 134 1.30 23.33 -18.36
N ARG A 135 0.91 23.09 -19.63
CA ARG A 135 -0.29 22.29 -19.98
C ARG A 135 -0.04 20.80 -19.76
N ILE A 136 -0.93 20.06 -19.07
CA ILE A 136 -0.78 18.61 -18.84
C ILE A 136 -1.92 17.82 -19.48
N GLY A 137 -1.60 17.03 -20.49
CA GLY A 137 -2.50 16.10 -21.18
C GLY A 137 -2.15 14.64 -20.96
N TRP A 138 -3.14 13.75 -20.96
CA TRP A 138 -2.93 12.30 -20.93
C TRP A 138 -3.84 11.58 -21.92
N LEU A 139 -3.26 10.79 -22.82
CA LEU A 139 -4.01 9.77 -23.57
C LEU A 139 -4.13 8.51 -22.72
N HIS A 140 -5.37 8.16 -22.36
CA HIS A 140 -5.67 6.86 -21.79
C HIS A 140 -5.69 5.79 -22.90
N THR A 141 -4.79 4.82 -22.81
CA THR A 141 -4.50 3.82 -23.85
C THR A 141 -5.39 2.58 -23.81
N ASP A 142 -6.39 2.56 -22.94
CA ASP A 142 -7.15 1.36 -22.60
C ASP A 142 -8.66 1.62 -22.53
N PHE A 143 -9.46 0.55 -22.62
CA PHE A 143 -10.92 0.61 -22.73
C PHE A 143 -11.63 0.25 -21.41
N PHE A 144 -10.97 0.50 -20.28
CA PHE A 144 -11.50 0.34 -18.92
C PHE A 144 -11.18 1.55 -18.01
N GLU A 145 -11.76 1.57 -16.80
CA GLU A 145 -11.79 2.74 -15.91
C GLU A 145 -10.82 2.65 -14.72
N GLY A 146 -10.89 1.57 -13.94
CA GLY A 146 -10.14 1.42 -12.70
C GLY A 146 -10.16 2.65 -11.78
N TYR A 147 -8.98 3.10 -11.35
CA TYR A 147 -8.84 4.34 -10.56
C TYR A 147 -8.49 5.58 -11.40
N PHE A 148 -8.31 5.42 -12.71
CA PHE A 148 -7.81 6.44 -13.64
C PHE A 148 -8.61 7.75 -13.71
N PRO A 149 -9.94 7.78 -13.45
CA PRO A 149 -10.65 9.02 -13.22
C PRO A 149 -10.01 9.91 -12.16
N ARG A 150 -9.31 9.38 -11.14
CA ARG A 150 -8.60 10.19 -10.14
C ARG A 150 -7.45 11.00 -10.74
N ILE A 151 -6.64 10.40 -11.61
CA ILE A 151 -5.57 11.09 -12.36
C ILE A 151 -6.17 12.25 -13.16
N SER A 152 -7.29 11.97 -13.84
CA SER A 152 -8.00 12.92 -14.71
C SER A 152 -8.58 14.14 -13.97
N LYS A 153 -8.80 14.07 -12.64
CA LYS A 153 -9.18 15.25 -11.85
C LYS A 153 -8.00 16.20 -11.62
N ARG A 154 -6.76 15.69 -11.64
CA ARG A 154 -5.54 16.41 -11.27
C ARG A 154 -4.69 16.88 -12.45
N ILE A 155 -4.97 16.46 -13.68
CA ILE A 155 -4.36 17.02 -14.90
C ILE A 155 -5.34 17.95 -15.63
N ASP A 156 -4.94 18.56 -16.75
CA ASP A 156 -5.77 19.53 -17.46
C ASP A 156 -6.72 18.86 -18.45
N ARG A 157 -6.26 17.89 -19.23
CA ARG A 157 -7.09 17.12 -20.18
C ARG A 157 -6.73 15.63 -20.19
N THR A 158 -7.75 14.78 -20.18
CA THR A 158 -7.65 13.36 -20.49
C THR A 158 -8.34 13.08 -21.81
N PHE A 159 -7.64 12.37 -22.69
CA PHE A 159 -8.10 11.92 -23.99
C PHE A 159 -8.46 10.44 -23.90
N LEU A 160 -9.70 10.10 -24.23
CA LEU A 160 -10.27 8.76 -24.08
C LEU A 160 -10.56 8.14 -25.46
N ALA A 161 -10.34 6.82 -25.56
CA ALA A 161 -10.47 6.08 -26.80
C ALA A 161 -11.92 5.78 -27.24
N HIS A 162 -12.92 5.93 -26.37
CA HIS A 162 -14.34 5.62 -26.68
C HIS A 162 -15.33 6.48 -25.86
N PRO A 163 -16.52 6.85 -26.36
CA PRO A 163 -17.53 7.61 -25.60
C PRO A 163 -18.02 6.91 -24.33
N GLU A 164 -18.08 5.58 -24.31
CA GLU A 164 -18.47 4.79 -23.12
C GLU A 164 -17.57 5.08 -21.91
N LEU A 165 -16.28 5.34 -22.14
CA LEU A 165 -15.32 5.76 -21.11
C LEU A 165 -15.64 7.17 -20.59
N LYS A 166 -16.06 8.09 -21.46
CA LYS A 166 -16.45 9.45 -21.06
C LYS A 166 -17.63 9.39 -20.09
N THR A 167 -18.62 8.53 -20.34
CA THR A 167 -19.73 8.28 -19.40
C THR A 167 -19.23 7.74 -18.05
N ARG A 168 -18.30 6.77 -18.05
CA ARG A 168 -17.68 6.25 -16.80
C ARG A 168 -16.92 7.36 -16.03
N TRP A 169 -16.10 8.17 -16.71
CA TRP A 169 -15.36 9.28 -16.08
C TRP A 169 -16.29 10.36 -15.49
N LEU A 170 -17.38 10.69 -16.18
CA LEU A 170 -18.40 11.63 -15.68
C LEU A 170 -19.12 11.07 -14.45
N ALA A 171 -19.48 9.78 -14.45
CA ALA A 171 -20.07 9.10 -13.30
C ALA A 171 -19.10 9.03 -12.10
N ALA A 172 -17.80 8.82 -12.35
CA ALA A 172 -16.74 8.93 -11.36
C ALA A 172 -16.48 10.39 -10.89
N GLY A 173 -17.20 11.38 -11.41
CA GLY A 173 -17.15 12.78 -11.00
C GLY A 173 -15.90 13.53 -11.48
N VAL A 174 -15.42 13.24 -12.69
CA VAL A 174 -14.42 14.08 -13.38
C VAL A 174 -15.15 15.22 -14.11
N PRO A 175 -14.68 16.48 -14.02
CA PRO A 175 -15.28 17.60 -14.75
C PRO A 175 -15.35 17.37 -16.27
N ALA A 176 -16.46 17.76 -16.89
CA ALA A 176 -16.73 17.44 -18.30
C ALA A 176 -15.78 18.14 -19.29
N ASP A 177 -15.22 19.29 -18.92
CA ASP A 177 -14.22 20.01 -19.72
C ASP A 177 -12.88 19.24 -19.77
N LYS A 178 -12.54 18.54 -18.69
CA LYS A 178 -11.31 17.74 -18.58
C LYS A 178 -11.32 16.46 -19.42
N ILE A 179 -12.42 16.12 -20.09
CA ILE A 179 -12.59 14.85 -20.81
C ILE A 179 -12.91 15.07 -22.28
N VAL A 180 -11.96 14.69 -23.14
CA VAL A 180 -12.13 14.65 -24.59
C VAL A 180 -12.16 13.18 -25.03
N THR A 181 -13.07 12.82 -25.94
CA THR A 181 -13.01 11.54 -26.64
C THR A 181 -12.27 11.78 -27.94
N SER A 182 -11.02 11.34 -28.04
CA SER A 182 -10.16 11.52 -29.21
C SER A 182 -10.16 10.31 -30.14
N GLY A 183 -10.63 9.16 -29.67
CA GLY A 183 -10.25 7.88 -30.26
C GLY A 183 -8.79 7.51 -29.96
N MET A 184 -8.36 6.35 -30.45
CA MET A 184 -6.98 5.88 -30.29
C MET A 184 -6.11 6.38 -31.46
N PRO A 185 -4.92 6.99 -31.22
CA PRO A 185 -4.09 7.53 -32.28
C PRO A 185 -3.27 6.42 -32.96
N VAL A 186 -3.90 5.76 -33.92
CA VAL A 186 -3.34 4.69 -34.75
C VAL A 186 -2.77 5.24 -36.07
N ARG A 187 -1.72 4.61 -36.60
CA ARG A 187 -1.06 5.02 -37.84
C ARG A 187 -1.38 4.03 -38.96
N ILE A 188 -2.38 4.35 -39.76
CA ILE A 188 -2.88 3.52 -40.86
C ILE A 188 -1.96 3.69 -42.09
N PRO A 189 -1.42 2.61 -42.69
CA PRO A 189 -0.77 2.68 -44.00
C PRO A 189 -1.81 2.89 -45.12
N ALA A 190 -1.37 3.34 -46.29
CA ALA A 190 -2.26 3.51 -47.45
C ALA A 190 -2.68 2.15 -48.03
N ALA A 191 -3.81 1.62 -47.56
CA ALA A 191 -4.39 0.38 -48.04
C ALA A 191 -4.71 0.49 -49.55
N SER A 192 -4.05 -0.37 -50.34
CA SER A 192 -4.20 -0.42 -51.80
C SER A 192 -3.98 -1.85 -52.28
N ALA A 193 -4.56 -2.20 -53.43
CA ALA A 193 -4.39 -3.52 -54.04
C ALA A 193 -2.92 -3.84 -54.34
N ASP A 194 -2.13 -2.82 -54.70
CA ASP A 194 -0.71 -2.95 -54.99
C ASP A 194 0.14 -3.14 -53.72
N ALA A 195 -0.22 -2.48 -52.61
CA ALA A 195 0.40 -2.74 -51.31
C ALA A 195 0.11 -4.17 -50.81
N ARG A 196 -1.16 -4.64 -50.87
CA ARG A 196 -1.50 -6.04 -50.55
C ARG A 196 -0.71 -7.01 -51.43
N ARG A 197 -0.60 -6.72 -52.74
CA ARG A 197 0.17 -7.54 -53.68
C ARG A 197 1.65 -7.61 -53.30
N ALA A 198 2.30 -6.46 -53.07
CA ALA A 198 3.71 -6.41 -52.69
C ALA A 198 3.98 -7.15 -51.38
N THR A 199 3.12 -6.98 -50.36
CA THR A 199 3.27 -7.68 -49.07
C THR A 199 3.13 -9.19 -49.20
N LEU A 200 2.08 -9.69 -49.87
CA LEU A 200 1.88 -11.14 -50.02
C LEU A 200 2.94 -11.77 -50.92
N GLN A 201 3.31 -11.13 -52.03
CA GLN A 201 4.38 -11.63 -52.91
C GLN A 201 5.74 -11.64 -52.21
N GLY A 202 6.07 -10.60 -51.42
CA GLY A 202 7.31 -10.55 -50.63
C GLY A 202 7.43 -11.65 -49.56
N LEU A 203 6.30 -12.16 -49.07
CA LEU A 203 6.25 -13.32 -48.16
C LEU A 203 6.15 -14.67 -48.91
N GLY A 204 6.06 -14.66 -50.24
CA GLY A 204 5.82 -15.85 -51.06
C GLY A 204 4.44 -16.47 -50.79
N LEU A 205 3.40 -15.64 -50.87
CA LEU A 205 1.99 -15.97 -50.68
C LEU A 205 1.14 -15.55 -51.89
N SER A 206 0.05 -16.27 -52.15
CA SER A 206 -0.93 -15.99 -53.20
C SER A 206 -1.88 -14.85 -52.83
N LEU A 207 -2.39 -14.14 -53.85
CA LEU A 207 -3.46 -13.14 -53.71
C LEU A 207 -4.85 -13.74 -53.52
N GLU A 208 -5.06 -14.96 -54.04
CA GLU A 208 -6.37 -15.60 -54.22
C GLU A 208 -6.75 -16.52 -53.05
N VAL A 209 -5.82 -16.80 -52.14
CA VAL A 209 -6.03 -17.70 -50.99
C VAL A 209 -6.23 -16.85 -49.73
N PRO A 210 -7.27 -17.11 -48.91
CA PRO A 210 -7.50 -16.38 -47.67
C PRO A 210 -6.28 -16.40 -46.74
N THR A 211 -5.94 -15.25 -46.18
CA THR A 211 -4.72 -15.02 -45.40
C THR A 211 -5.04 -14.52 -44.01
N LEU A 212 -4.55 -15.22 -42.99
CA LEU A 212 -4.70 -14.88 -41.57
C LEU A 212 -3.42 -14.25 -41.04
N LEU A 213 -3.54 -13.31 -40.09
CA LEU A 213 -2.43 -12.82 -39.27
C LEU A 213 -2.65 -13.25 -37.81
N LEU A 214 -1.66 -13.93 -37.22
CA LEU A 214 -1.67 -14.35 -35.82
C LEU A 214 -0.57 -13.61 -35.06
N THR A 215 -0.93 -12.77 -34.08
CA THR A 215 0.05 -12.07 -33.24
C THR A 215 -0.45 -11.66 -31.84
N GLY A 216 0.29 -12.05 -30.80
CA GLY A 216 0.16 -11.56 -29.43
C GLY A 216 0.92 -10.25 -29.15
N GLY A 217 1.42 -9.57 -30.18
CA GLY A 217 2.29 -8.40 -30.05
C GLY A 217 3.75 -8.77 -29.76
N LYS A 218 4.54 -7.80 -29.23
CA LYS A 218 6.00 -7.90 -29.11
C LYS A 218 6.50 -9.20 -28.47
N GLU A 219 5.84 -9.68 -27.41
CA GLU A 219 6.34 -10.84 -26.65
C GLU A 219 5.79 -12.21 -27.11
N GLY A 220 5.08 -12.29 -28.24
CA GLY A 220 4.55 -13.57 -28.74
C GLY A 220 3.64 -14.30 -27.74
N ALA A 221 2.69 -13.56 -27.18
CA ALA A 221 1.86 -14.06 -26.08
C ALA A 221 0.60 -14.80 -26.58
N GLY A 222 0.31 -15.96 -25.98
CA GLY A 222 -0.82 -16.83 -26.32
C GLY A 222 -0.38 -18.17 -26.94
N ASP A 223 -1.29 -19.13 -27.02
CA ASP A 223 -1.02 -20.44 -27.64
C ASP A 223 -1.21 -20.39 -29.16
N TYR A 224 -0.18 -19.99 -29.91
CA TYR A 224 -0.28 -19.99 -31.37
C TYR A 224 -0.36 -21.41 -31.95
N LEU A 225 0.24 -22.41 -31.30
CA LEU A 225 0.33 -23.77 -31.83
C LEU A 225 -1.06 -24.41 -31.86
N GLY A 226 -1.74 -24.42 -30.71
CA GLY A 226 -3.12 -24.90 -30.62
C GLY A 226 -4.10 -24.09 -31.45
N VAL A 227 -3.86 -22.78 -31.65
CA VAL A 227 -4.68 -21.95 -32.56
C VAL A 227 -4.52 -22.41 -34.01
N VAL A 228 -3.30 -22.62 -34.49
CA VAL A 228 -3.06 -23.09 -35.87
C VAL A 228 -3.60 -24.50 -36.06
N GLU A 229 -3.34 -25.43 -35.14
CA GLU A 229 -3.90 -26.80 -35.19
C GLU A 229 -5.44 -26.81 -35.18
N SER A 230 -6.06 -25.94 -34.35
CA SER A 230 -7.51 -25.76 -34.27
C SER A 230 -8.14 -25.24 -35.56
N ILE A 231 -7.44 -24.36 -36.28
CA ILE A 231 -7.83 -23.84 -37.60
C ILE A 231 -7.65 -24.93 -38.66
N VAL A 232 -6.47 -25.55 -38.74
CA VAL A 232 -6.13 -26.57 -39.75
C VAL A 232 -7.10 -27.74 -39.71
N ARG A 233 -7.41 -28.26 -38.51
CA ARG A 233 -8.38 -29.37 -38.30
C ARG A 233 -9.80 -29.04 -38.76
N ARG A 234 -10.12 -27.77 -39.02
CA ARG A 234 -11.44 -27.26 -39.42
C ARG A 234 -11.47 -26.64 -40.82
N CYS A 235 -10.33 -26.55 -41.51
CA CYS A 235 -10.23 -25.85 -42.79
C CYS A 235 -10.65 -26.77 -43.96
N PRO A 236 -11.73 -26.46 -44.70
CA PRO A 236 -12.23 -27.29 -45.80
C PRO A 236 -11.52 -27.00 -47.15
N GLY A 237 -10.55 -26.10 -47.18
CA GLY A 237 -9.94 -25.59 -48.41
C GLY A 237 -8.54 -25.01 -48.18
N ARG A 238 -8.07 -24.17 -49.12
CA ARG A 238 -6.73 -23.56 -49.05
C ARG A 238 -6.71 -22.35 -48.12
N LEU A 239 -5.62 -22.18 -47.38
CA LEU A 239 -5.44 -21.13 -46.37
C LEU A 239 -3.98 -20.70 -46.26
N GLN A 240 -3.73 -19.43 -45.89
CA GLN A 240 -2.41 -18.89 -45.60
C GLN A 240 -2.41 -18.30 -44.19
N ILE A 241 -1.33 -18.50 -43.44
CA ILE A 241 -1.20 -18.02 -42.06
C ILE A 241 0.15 -17.33 -41.89
N ILE A 242 0.14 -16.04 -41.58
CA ILE A 242 1.31 -15.26 -41.16
C ILE A 242 1.30 -15.26 -39.62
N ALA A 243 2.32 -15.85 -38.98
CA ALA A 243 2.38 -15.97 -37.53
C ALA A 243 3.57 -15.18 -36.98
N VAL A 244 3.31 -14.01 -36.38
CA VAL A 244 4.35 -13.09 -35.91
C VAL A 244 4.59 -13.31 -34.42
N CYS A 245 5.62 -14.10 -34.11
CA CYS A 245 6.00 -14.56 -32.77
C CYS A 245 6.76 -13.51 -31.95
N GLY A 246 7.18 -12.39 -32.56
CA GLY A 246 7.86 -11.32 -31.83
C GLY A 246 9.21 -11.78 -31.26
N THR A 247 9.40 -11.61 -29.95
CA THR A 247 10.59 -12.07 -29.21
C THR A 247 10.50 -13.54 -28.77
N ASN A 248 9.37 -14.24 -28.98
CA ASN A 248 9.17 -15.61 -28.51
C ASN A 248 9.76 -16.65 -29.50
N THR A 249 11.06 -16.93 -29.37
CA THR A 249 11.76 -17.88 -30.26
C THR A 249 11.18 -19.28 -30.19
N ARG A 250 10.83 -19.77 -28.98
CA ARG A 250 10.21 -21.10 -28.78
C ARG A 250 8.92 -21.29 -29.58
N GLN A 251 8.13 -20.24 -29.71
CA GLN A 251 6.89 -20.28 -30.49
C GLN A 251 7.15 -20.17 -32.00
N TYR A 252 8.18 -19.45 -32.41
CA TYR A 252 8.66 -19.46 -33.80
C TYR A 252 9.18 -20.86 -34.20
N GLU A 253 10.00 -21.48 -33.35
CA GLU A 253 10.54 -22.84 -33.49
C GLU A 253 9.40 -23.87 -33.60
N ALA A 254 8.48 -23.90 -32.63
CA ALA A 254 7.35 -24.85 -32.64
C ALA A 254 6.42 -24.69 -33.86
N LEU A 255 6.29 -23.49 -34.43
CA LEU A 255 5.53 -23.26 -35.66
C LEU A 255 6.31 -23.57 -36.93
N ALA A 256 7.64 -23.46 -36.92
CA ALA A 256 8.47 -23.98 -38.01
C ALA A 256 8.38 -25.52 -38.06
N ASP A 257 8.47 -26.18 -36.90
CA ASP A 257 8.29 -27.63 -36.77
C ASP A 257 6.86 -28.09 -37.11
N LEU A 258 5.84 -27.23 -36.92
CA LEU A 258 4.48 -27.53 -37.38
C LEU A 258 4.34 -27.39 -38.89
N ARG A 259 4.97 -26.38 -39.51
CA ARG A 259 4.87 -26.10 -40.95
C ARG A 259 5.19 -27.34 -41.81
N GLU A 260 6.24 -28.07 -41.48
CA GLU A 260 6.66 -29.29 -42.19
C GLU A 260 5.70 -30.49 -42.01
N ARG A 261 4.68 -30.35 -41.15
CA ARG A 261 3.64 -31.36 -40.85
C ARG A 261 2.22 -30.91 -41.26
N LEU A 262 2.08 -29.74 -41.87
CA LEU A 262 0.79 -29.25 -42.39
C LEU A 262 0.45 -29.88 -43.74
N PRO A 263 -0.85 -30.03 -44.09
CA PRO A 263 -1.26 -30.42 -45.44
C PRO A 263 -0.96 -29.29 -46.44
N ASP A 264 -0.70 -29.64 -47.70
CA ASP A 264 -0.41 -28.71 -48.82
C ASP A 264 -1.48 -27.61 -49.03
N THR A 265 -2.67 -27.77 -48.47
CA THR A 265 -3.72 -26.76 -48.45
C THR A 265 -3.39 -25.55 -47.56
N VAL A 266 -2.56 -25.69 -46.52
CA VAL A 266 -2.29 -24.63 -45.54
C VAL A 266 -0.83 -24.17 -45.58
N THR A 267 -0.60 -22.94 -46.03
CA THR A 267 0.73 -22.31 -46.05
C THR A 267 0.98 -21.49 -44.78
N LEU A 268 1.80 -22.01 -43.86
CA LEU A 268 2.23 -21.30 -42.65
C LEU A 268 3.56 -20.55 -42.85
N LYS A 269 3.61 -19.30 -42.43
CA LYS A 269 4.80 -18.41 -42.44
C LYS A 269 5.07 -17.90 -41.02
N PRO A 270 5.87 -18.61 -40.21
CA PRO A 270 6.36 -18.10 -38.93
C PRO A 270 7.31 -16.92 -39.18
N LEU A 271 7.22 -15.87 -38.37
CA LEU A 271 8.06 -14.67 -38.41
C LEU A 271 8.44 -14.25 -36.98
N GLY A 272 9.61 -13.64 -36.81
CA GLY A 272 10.10 -13.12 -35.53
C GLY A 272 9.50 -11.75 -35.17
N LEU A 273 10.33 -10.84 -34.67
CA LEU A 273 9.94 -9.45 -34.39
C LEU A 273 10.03 -8.59 -35.66
N LEU A 274 8.88 -8.14 -36.16
CA LEU A 274 8.80 -7.25 -37.32
C LEU A 274 8.88 -5.75 -36.94
N PRO A 275 9.48 -4.90 -37.79
CA PRO A 275 9.32 -3.45 -37.75
C PRO A 275 7.85 -3.00 -37.86
N ARG A 276 7.51 -1.84 -37.27
CA ARG A 276 6.12 -1.32 -37.22
C ARG A 276 5.48 -1.15 -38.60
N SER A 277 6.25 -0.72 -39.60
CA SER A 277 5.81 -0.59 -40.99
C SER A 277 5.44 -1.93 -41.64
N GLU A 278 6.21 -2.97 -41.35
CA GLU A 278 5.97 -4.32 -41.89
C GLU A 278 4.79 -4.98 -41.20
N MET A 279 4.68 -4.90 -39.87
CA MET A 279 3.50 -5.36 -39.12
C MET A 279 2.21 -4.69 -39.65
N ALA A 280 2.22 -3.38 -39.84
CA ALA A 280 1.06 -2.66 -40.39
C ALA A 280 0.73 -3.07 -41.84
N SER A 281 1.76 -3.39 -42.64
CA SER A 281 1.57 -3.88 -44.01
C SER A 281 1.01 -5.31 -44.03
N CYS A 282 1.51 -6.21 -43.17
CA CYS A 282 0.94 -7.55 -42.99
C CYS A 282 -0.53 -7.48 -42.58
N MET A 283 -0.86 -6.65 -41.58
CA MET A 283 -2.24 -6.46 -41.13
C MET A 283 -3.15 -5.92 -42.24
N ALA A 284 -2.67 -4.97 -43.05
CA ALA A 284 -3.41 -4.42 -44.19
C ALA A 284 -3.52 -5.37 -45.41
N ALA A 285 -2.75 -6.47 -45.43
CA ALA A 285 -2.79 -7.49 -46.48
C ALA A 285 -3.64 -8.72 -46.11
N THR A 286 -4.06 -8.82 -44.85
CA THR A 286 -4.72 -9.96 -44.22
C THR A 286 -6.26 -9.85 -44.24
N ASP A 287 -6.93 -11.00 -44.33
CA ASP A 287 -8.38 -11.10 -44.41
C ASP A 287 -9.05 -11.33 -43.04
N ILE A 288 -8.35 -11.91 -42.04
CA ILE A 288 -8.75 -11.94 -40.61
C ILE A 288 -7.51 -11.84 -39.70
N LEU A 289 -7.57 -10.97 -38.68
CA LEU A 289 -6.59 -10.87 -37.60
C LEU A 289 -7.00 -11.74 -36.40
N VAL A 290 -6.03 -12.49 -35.85
CA VAL A 290 -6.11 -13.16 -34.55
C VAL A 290 -5.08 -12.53 -33.62
N THR A 291 -5.52 -11.87 -32.55
CA THR A 291 -4.63 -11.13 -31.63
C THR A 291 -5.14 -11.14 -30.19
N LYS A 292 -4.38 -10.59 -29.24
CA LYS A 292 -4.83 -10.42 -27.85
C LYS A 292 -5.54 -9.08 -27.64
N ALA A 293 -6.38 -8.97 -26.62
CA ALA A 293 -7.24 -7.80 -26.37
C ALA A 293 -6.53 -6.57 -25.73
N GLY A 294 -5.35 -6.21 -26.24
CA GLY A 294 -4.69 -4.95 -25.89
C GLY A 294 -5.40 -3.73 -26.48
N GLY A 295 -5.07 -2.52 -26.01
CA GLY A 295 -5.71 -1.29 -26.50
C GLY A 295 -5.32 -0.84 -27.92
N MET A 296 -4.11 -1.17 -28.38
CA MET A 296 -3.57 -0.64 -29.65
C MET A 296 -3.80 -1.54 -30.86
N THR A 297 -3.37 -2.80 -30.83
CA THR A 297 -3.37 -3.68 -32.02
C THR A 297 -4.78 -3.95 -32.58
N PRO A 298 -5.83 -4.18 -31.76
CA PRO A 298 -7.21 -4.20 -32.24
C PRO A 298 -7.67 -2.85 -32.82
N ALA A 299 -7.29 -1.71 -32.21
CA ALA A 299 -7.63 -0.40 -32.75
C ALA A 299 -6.95 -0.11 -34.10
N GLU A 300 -5.72 -0.58 -34.31
CA GLU A 300 -5.01 -0.53 -35.59
C GLU A 300 -5.76 -1.38 -36.65
N ALA A 301 -6.29 -2.55 -36.27
CA ALA A 301 -7.10 -3.41 -37.12
C ALA A 301 -8.49 -2.84 -37.45
N PHE A 302 -9.20 -2.27 -36.48
CA PHE A 302 -10.52 -1.65 -36.69
C PHE A 302 -10.43 -0.42 -37.59
N ALA A 303 -9.32 0.32 -37.53
CA ALA A 303 -9.08 1.47 -38.39
C ALA A 303 -8.79 1.05 -39.84
N LEU A 304 -8.01 -0.01 -40.04
CA LEU A 304 -7.81 -0.67 -41.34
C LEU A 304 -9.10 -1.30 -41.89
N GLY A 305 -10.00 -1.77 -41.02
CA GLY A 305 -11.18 -2.56 -41.40
C GLY A 305 -10.84 -4.03 -41.60
N VAL A 306 -10.22 -4.66 -40.60
CA VAL A 306 -9.84 -6.08 -40.62
C VAL A 306 -10.71 -6.85 -39.60
N PRO A 307 -11.48 -7.87 -40.02
CA PRO A 307 -12.21 -8.75 -39.11
C PRO A 307 -11.27 -9.35 -38.06
N THR A 308 -11.66 -9.31 -36.79
CA THR A 308 -10.75 -9.57 -35.66
C THR A 308 -11.30 -10.61 -34.68
N VAL A 309 -10.44 -11.55 -34.28
CA VAL A 309 -10.65 -12.52 -33.20
C VAL A 309 -9.67 -12.20 -32.05
N LEU A 310 -10.20 -12.10 -30.83
CA LEU A 310 -9.47 -11.73 -29.63
C LEU A 310 -9.22 -12.95 -28.73
N LEU A 311 -7.95 -13.25 -28.46
CA LEU A 311 -7.49 -14.33 -27.59
C LEU A 311 -7.47 -13.91 -26.11
N ASP A 312 -7.93 -14.78 -25.22
CA ASP A 312 -7.83 -14.63 -23.76
C ASP A 312 -6.41 -14.95 -23.25
N VAL A 313 -5.48 -13.99 -23.36
CA VAL A 313 -4.04 -14.21 -23.12
C VAL A 313 -3.52 -13.55 -21.84
N ILE A 314 -4.02 -12.37 -21.46
CA ILE A 314 -3.47 -11.55 -20.36
C ILE A 314 -4.57 -11.21 -19.36
N SER A 315 -4.26 -11.36 -18.07
CA SER A 315 -5.23 -11.32 -16.98
C SER A 315 -5.73 -9.92 -16.62
N GLY A 316 -6.95 -9.87 -16.06
CA GLY A 316 -7.57 -8.64 -15.57
C GLY A 316 -8.02 -7.67 -16.67
N HIS A 317 -7.13 -6.79 -17.12
CA HIS A 317 -7.50 -5.58 -17.87
C HIS A 317 -7.85 -5.83 -19.35
N GLU A 318 -7.15 -6.72 -20.05
CA GLU A 318 -7.44 -7.00 -21.47
C GLU A 318 -8.83 -7.65 -21.65
N ARG A 319 -9.38 -8.28 -20.61
CA ARG A 319 -10.76 -8.80 -20.60
C ARG A 319 -11.84 -7.71 -20.57
N GLU A 320 -11.62 -6.56 -19.92
CA GLU A 320 -12.56 -5.41 -20.03
C GLU A 320 -12.55 -4.83 -21.45
N ASN A 321 -11.36 -4.73 -22.07
CA ASN A 321 -11.24 -4.32 -23.48
C ASN A 321 -11.99 -5.30 -24.41
N ALA A 322 -11.73 -6.61 -24.27
CA ALA A 322 -12.38 -7.66 -25.06
C ALA A 322 -13.91 -7.60 -24.93
N ALA A 323 -14.42 -7.49 -23.70
CA ALA A 323 -15.85 -7.40 -23.43
C ALA A 323 -16.48 -6.16 -24.07
N LEU A 324 -15.78 -5.00 -24.11
CA LEU A 324 -16.26 -3.81 -24.81
C LEU A 324 -16.27 -4.04 -26.33
N PHE A 325 -15.16 -4.52 -26.91
CA PHE A 325 -15.05 -4.76 -28.35
C PHE A 325 -16.10 -5.77 -28.86
N GLN A 326 -16.38 -6.83 -28.08
CA GLN A 326 -17.42 -7.80 -28.38
C GLN A 326 -18.84 -7.21 -28.26
N ARG A 327 -19.14 -6.43 -27.21
CA ARG A 327 -20.45 -5.75 -27.08
C ARG A 327 -20.72 -4.77 -28.21
N GLN A 328 -19.68 -4.09 -28.70
CA GLN A 328 -19.76 -3.13 -29.80
C GLN A 328 -19.65 -3.78 -31.19
N GLY A 329 -19.61 -5.13 -31.28
CA GLY A 329 -19.54 -5.87 -32.55
C GLY A 329 -18.22 -5.73 -33.34
N LEU A 330 -17.17 -5.19 -32.73
CA LEU A 330 -15.90 -4.86 -33.41
C LEU A 330 -14.98 -6.07 -33.62
N ALA A 331 -15.14 -7.09 -32.76
CA ALA A 331 -14.36 -8.32 -32.78
C ALA A 331 -15.10 -9.46 -32.06
N ARG A 332 -14.77 -10.71 -32.41
CA ARG A 332 -15.14 -11.90 -31.62
C ARG A 332 -14.14 -12.11 -30.48
N PHE A 333 -14.56 -12.73 -29.38
CA PHE A 333 -13.69 -13.15 -28.27
C PHE A 333 -13.61 -14.68 -28.19
N ALA A 334 -12.42 -15.19 -27.94
CA ALA A 334 -12.10 -16.61 -27.87
C ALA A 334 -11.40 -16.94 -26.53
N ALA A 335 -12.11 -17.71 -25.69
CA ALA A 335 -11.63 -18.13 -24.37
C ALA A 335 -10.57 -19.24 -24.41
N SER A 336 -10.36 -19.87 -25.58
CA SER A 336 -9.34 -20.90 -25.79
C SER A 336 -8.82 -20.90 -27.23
N ALA A 337 -7.71 -21.60 -27.45
CA ALA A 337 -7.18 -21.87 -28.79
C ALA A 337 -8.19 -22.63 -29.69
N ASP A 338 -9.04 -23.48 -29.11
CA ASP A 338 -10.09 -24.17 -29.86
C ASP A 338 -11.20 -23.21 -30.31
N ASP A 339 -11.65 -22.34 -29.41
CA ASP A 339 -12.64 -21.29 -29.69
C ASP A 339 -12.13 -20.27 -30.73
N ALA A 340 -10.83 -19.99 -30.72
CA ALA A 340 -10.20 -19.08 -31.67
C ALA A 340 -10.23 -19.66 -33.09
N GLY A 341 -9.79 -20.90 -33.28
CA GLY A 341 -9.84 -21.55 -34.60
C GLY A 341 -11.27 -21.81 -35.08
N ARG A 342 -12.20 -22.13 -34.17
CA ARG A 342 -13.64 -22.16 -34.50
C ARG A 342 -14.14 -20.78 -34.95
N SER A 343 -13.82 -19.71 -34.23
CA SER A 343 -14.25 -18.34 -34.56
C SER A 343 -13.67 -17.83 -35.88
N VAL A 344 -12.42 -18.18 -36.20
CA VAL A 344 -11.80 -17.91 -37.50
C VAL A 344 -12.56 -18.60 -38.63
N MET A 345 -12.87 -19.90 -38.49
CA MET A 345 -13.55 -20.64 -39.55
C MET A 345 -15.01 -20.22 -39.73
N GLU A 346 -15.72 -19.87 -38.66
CA GLU A 346 -17.05 -19.28 -38.74
C GLU A 346 -17.02 -17.90 -39.44
N LEU A 347 -16.07 -17.02 -39.08
CA LEU A 347 -15.89 -15.74 -39.78
C LEU A 347 -15.43 -15.89 -41.23
N LEU A 348 -14.70 -16.94 -41.62
CA LEU A 348 -14.41 -17.24 -43.04
C LEU A 348 -15.66 -17.75 -43.76
N GLY A 349 -16.50 -18.53 -43.07
CA GLY A 349 -17.73 -19.12 -43.62
C GLY A 349 -18.89 -18.14 -43.80
N ASP A 350 -19.00 -17.10 -42.96
CA ASP A 350 -20.13 -16.14 -42.98
C ASP A 350 -19.71 -14.74 -43.49
N PRO A 351 -20.07 -14.36 -44.74
CA PRO A 351 -19.85 -13.00 -45.25
C PRO A 351 -20.69 -11.93 -44.55
N ALA A 352 -21.91 -12.25 -44.11
CA ALA A 352 -22.84 -11.30 -43.52
C ALA A 352 -22.38 -10.86 -42.13
N GLU A 353 -21.85 -11.78 -41.32
CA GLU A 353 -21.22 -11.42 -40.04
C GLU A 353 -19.94 -10.60 -40.24
N ARG A 354 -19.10 -10.94 -41.23
CA ARG A 354 -17.94 -10.08 -41.58
C ARG A 354 -18.39 -8.67 -41.94
N GLU A 355 -19.39 -8.52 -42.80
CA GLU A 355 -19.91 -7.20 -43.18
C GLU A 355 -20.53 -6.43 -42.00
N ALA A 356 -21.14 -7.12 -41.03
CA ALA A 356 -21.66 -6.50 -39.81
C ALA A 356 -20.51 -6.00 -38.91
N MET A 357 -19.48 -6.82 -38.71
CA MET A 357 -18.26 -6.44 -37.96
C MET A 357 -17.53 -5.27 -38.63
N LEU A 358 -17.37 -5.31 -39.94
CA LEU A 358 -16.74 -4.23 -40.72
C LEU A 358 -17.54 -2.92 -40.68
N ARG A 359 -18.88 -2.99 -40.63
CA ARG A 359 -19.75 -1.81 -40.41
C ARG A 359 -19.54 -1.22 -39.01
N ALA A 360 -19.52 -2.04 -37.96
CA ALA A 360 -19.24 -1.58 -36.60
C ALA A 360 -17.83 -0.95 -36.48
N GLN A 361 -16.81 -1.56 -37.08
CA GLN A 361 -15.46 -0.99 -37.17
C GLN A 361 -15.43 0.34 -37.94
N GLN A 362 -16.23 0.46 -39.01
CA GLN A 362 -16.38 1.71 -39.77
C GLN A 362 -17.04 2.82 -38.96
N GLU A 363 -18.04 2.52 -38.13
CA GLU A 363 -18.67 3.50 -37.24
C GLU A 363 -17.70 3.92 -36.12
N PHE A 364 -16.98 2.96 -35.53
CA PHE A 364 -15.97 3.21 -34.49
C PHE A 364 -14.88 4.18 -34.96
N ARG A 365 -14.35 4.01 -36.18
CA ARG A 365 -13.30 4.91 -36.72
C ARG A 365 -13.80 6.32 -37.08
N GLN A 366 -15.11 6.53 -37.27
CA GLN A 366 -15.67 7.87 -37.53
C GLN A 366 -15.64 8.78 -36.28
N GLY A 367 -15.54 8.20 -35.08
CA GLY A 367 -15.45 8.94 -33.82
C GLY A 367 -14.03 9.42 -33.43
N ILE A 368 -13.04 9.32 -34.32
CA ILE A 368 -11.62 9.59 -34.01
C ILE A 368 -11.22 11.02 -34.41
N ASP A 369 -10.78 11.82 -33.42
CA ASP A 369 -10.23 13.17 -33.56
C ASP A 369 -8.88 13.26 -32.82
N ILE A 370 -7.83 12.69 -33.42
CA ILE A 370 -6.44 12.79 -32.92
C ILE A 370 -6.00 14.26 -32.85
N ALA A 371 -6.49 15.09 -33.78
CA ALA A 371 -6.19 16.51 -33.82
C ALA A 371 -6.67 17.24 -32.54
N SER A 372 -7.65 16.72 -31.80
CA SER A 372 -8.02 17.28 -30.48
C SER A 372 -6.89 17.30 -29.46
N ILE A 373 -6.00 16.28 -29.51
CA ILE A 373 -4.80 16.18 -28.67
C ILE A 373 -3.81 17.28 -29.05
N VAL A 374 -3.61 17.48 -30.35
CA VAL A 374 -2.67 18.48 -30.90
C VAL A 374 -3.18 19.91 -30.71
N ARG A 375 -4.49 20.15 -30.91
CA ARG A 375 -5.13 21.44 -30.61
C ARG A 375 -4.91 21.83 -29.15
N PHE A 376 -5.10 20.92 -28.19
CA PHE A 376 -4.79 21.19 -26.79
C PHE A 376 -3.29 21.45 -26.53
N ALA A 377 -2.41 20.64 -27.13
CA ALA A 377 -0.97 20.77 -26.92
C ALA A 377 -0.37 22.07 -27.48
N LEU A 378 -1.08 22.74 -28.41
CA LEU A 378 -0.67 23.98 -29.08
C LEU A 378 -1.59 25.19 -28.76
N ASP A 379 -2.66 25.02 -27.97
CA ASP A 379 -3.57 26.10 -27.59
C ASP A 379 -2.92 27.04 -26.54
N ASP A 380 -2.24 28.07 -27.00
CA ASP A 380 -1.60 29.09 -26.15
C ASP A 380 -2.61 30.04 -25.48
N GLY A 381 -3.90 29.93 -25.82
CA GLY A 381 -5.01 30.52 -25.08
C GLY A 381 -5.37 29.72 -23.83
N PHE A 382 -5.06 28.42 -23.78
CA PHE A 382 -5.35 27.56 -22.64
C PHE A 382 -4.67 28.06 -21.36
N ARG A 383 -5.39 28.06 -20.24
CA ARG A 383 -4.85 28.39 -18.92
C ARG A 383 -4.93 27.17 -18.02
N PRO A 384 -3.78 26.55 -17.67
CA PRO A 384 -3.77 25.37 -16.82
C PRO A 384 -4.48 25.56 -15.50
N GLY A 385 -5.11 24.48 -15.02
CA GLY A 385 -5.84 24.47 -13.76
C GLY A 385 -4.88 24.56 -12.58
N ARG A 386 -4.56 25.79 -12.14
CA ARG A 386 -3.85 26.03 -10.89
C ARG A 386 -4.64 25.36 -9.74
N PRO A 387 -4.04 24.48 -8.93
CA PRO A 387 -4.72 23.92 -7.77
C PRO A 387 -5.14 25.06 -6.84
N LEU A 388 -6.26 24.89 -6.12
CA LEU A 388 -6.45 25.66 -4.89
C LEU A 388 -5.38 25.16 -3.91
N PRO A 389 -4.41 25.99 -3.48
CA PRO A 389 -3.36 25.55 -2.59
C PRO A 389 -3.97 25.07 -1.27
N GLY A 390 -3.60 23.86 -0.84
CA GLY A 390 -4.06 23.30 0.42
C GLY A 390 -3.63 24.20 1.57
N TYR A 391 -4.52 24.47 2.52
CA TYR A 391 -4.15 25.25 3.70
C TYR A 391 -3.18 24.44 4.55
N GLY A 392 -1.97 24.95 4.78
CA GLY A 392 -0.95 24.27 5.58
C GLY A 392 -0.44 22.93 5.04
N VAL A 393 -0.16 22.86 3.74
CA VAL A 393 0.65 21.77 3.14
C VAL A 393 1.91 22.35 2.52
N GLU A 394 2.84 21.47 2.15
CA GLU A 394 4.04 21.82 1.39
C GLU A 394 3.66 22.59 0.11
N ASN A 395 4.21 23.80 -0.06
CA ASN A 395 3.91 24.74 -1.14
C ASN A 395 2.41 25.14 -1.22
N GLY A 396 1.68 25.03 -0.11
CA GLY A 396 0.27 25.35 0.02
C GLY A 396 -0.02 26.83 0.29
N ALA A 397 -1.08 27.09 1.06
CA ALA A 397 -1.43 28.42 1.55
C ALA A 397 -1.01 28.54 3.04
N PRO A 398 -0.23 29.56 3.42
CA PRO A 398 0.18 29.77 4.80
C PRO A 398 -0.96 30.38 5.64
N VAL A 399 -0.76 30.40 6.97
CA VAL A 399 -1.55 31.20 7.90
C VAL A 399 -1.15 32.69 7.80
N GLN A 400 -2.09 33.58 8.11
CA GLN A 400 -1.96 35.03 7.99
C GLN A 400 -1.68 35.68 9.36
N GLY A 401 -0.96 36.81 9.34
CA GLY A 401 -0.67 37.57 10.56
C GLY A 401 0.34 36.91 11.50
N ILE A 402 1.21 36.03 10.98
CA ILE A 402 2.26 35.37 11.78
C ILE A 402 3.11 36.40 12.51
N ASP A 403 3.69 37.34 11.76
CA ASP A 403 4.59 38.37 12.27
C ASP A 403 3.90 39.26 13.32
N GLN A 404 2.59 39.51 13.16
CA GLN A 404 1.81 40.29 14.12
C GLN A 404 1.57 39.52 15.43
N ALA A 405 1.22 38.23 15.35
CA ALA A 405 1.01 37.39 16.53
C ALA A 405 2.34 37.13 17.27
N LEU A 406 3.44 36.88 16.55
CA LEU A 406 4.75 36.71 17.17
C LEU A 406 5.27 38.02 17.77
N ALA A 407 5.16 39.17 17.08
CA ALA A 407 5.55 40.46 17.65
C ALA A 407 4.68 40.85 18.87
N GLN A 408 3.39 40.49 18.90
CA GLN A 408 2.56 40.63 20.10
C GLN A 408 3.12 39.76 21.23
N LEU A 409 3.37 38.47 20.97
CA LEU A 409 3.93 37.54 21.96
C LEU A 409 5.32 37.98 22.46
N ASP A 410 6.19 38.50 21.59
CA ASP A 410 7.52 39.02 21.99
C ASP A 410 7.40 40.29 22.85
N SER A 411 6.32 41.07 22.71
CA SER A 411 6.05 42.24 23.56
C SER A 411 5.42 41.90 24.92
N GLU A 412 4.59 40.85 24.96
CA GLU A 412 3.89 40.41 26.17
C GLU A 412 4.72 39.40 27.00
N ALA A 413 5.50 38.56 26.32
CA ALA A 413 6.29 37.43 26.82
C ALA A 413 7.69 37.40 26.19
N PRO A 414 8.55 38.41 26.38
CA PRO A 414 9.85 38.50 25.72
C PRO A 414 10.76 37.30 26.02
N ALA A 415 11.43 36.76 25.00
CA ALA A 415 12.42 35.70 25.17
C ALA A 415 13.71 35.95 24.37
N GLU A 416 14.83 35.84 25.08
CA GLU A 416 16.19 35.95 24.56
C GLU A 416 16.76 34.59 24.17
N VAL A 417 16.31 33.54 24.87
CA VAL A 417 16.43 32.12 24.51
C VAL A 417 15.05 31.48 24.66
N GLU A 418 14.71 30.50 23.82
CA GLU A 418 13.46 29.75 23.96
C GLU A 418 13.67 28.28 23.56
N LEU A 419 13.27 27.35 24.43
CA LEU A 419 13.28 25.92 24.13
C LEU A 419 11.95 25.53 23.48
N LEU A 420 12.01 24.86 22.33
CA LEU A 420 10.84 24.51 21.51
C LEU A 420 10.66 22.99 21.48
N LEU A 421 9.78 22.47 22.34
CA LEU A 421 9.43 21.06 22.42
C LEU A 421 8.21 20.76 21.55
N SER A 422 8.42 20.16 20.37
CA SER A 422 7.37 19.78 19.44
C SER A 422 6.90 18.35 19.66
N TYR A 423 5.58 18.14 19.75
CA TYR A 423 4.99 16.83 20.01
C TYR A 423 5.11 15.84 18.83
N ALA A 424 4.99 14.55 19.15
CA ALA A 424 5.02 13.44 18.18
C ALA A 424 3.84 13.46 17.19
N THR A 425 4.10 13.08 15.93
CA THR A 425 3.14 13.14 14.82
C THR A 425 3.16 11.90 13.94
N SER A 426 1.98 11.38 13.57
CA SER A 426 1.82 10.21 12.67
C SER A 426 0.97 10.51 11.44
N LYS A 427 1.32 9.91 10.29
CA LYS A 427 0.52 9.98 9.06
C LYS A 427 -0.75 9.11 9.07
N THR A 428 -0.85 8.18 10.02
CA THR A 428 -1.98 7.24 10.11
C THR A 428 -2.52 7.09 11.54
N PRO A 429 -3.79 6.69 11.75
CA PRO A 429 -4.35 6.51 13.09
C PRO A 429 -3.76 5.25 13.75
N GLN A 430 -2.67 5.42 14.50
CA GLN A 430 -2.01 4.38 15.28
C GLN A 430 -1.87 4.84 16.74
N ARG A 431 -1.91 3.91 17.70
CA ARG A 431 -1.73 4.20 19.14
C ARG A 431 -0.26 4.41 19.53
N VAL A 432 0.67 3.97 18.68
CA VAL A 432 2.12 4.13 18.83
C VAL A 432 2.65 4.73 17.54
N VAL A 433 3.53 5.73 17.63
CA VAL A 433 4.12 6.40 16.46
C VAL A 433 5.52 5.87 16.21
N LEU A 434 5.70 5.08 15.15
CA LEU A 434 7.01 4.51 14.81
C LEU A 434 7.91 5.48 14.00
N GLU A 435 7.32 6.42 13.25
CA GLU A 435 8.07 7.37 12.40
C GLU A 435 8.83 8.43 13.22
N ASN A 436 8.15 9.03 14.21
CA ASN A 436 8.76 9.84 15.27
C ASN A 436 8.00 9.60 16.58
N PRO A 437 8.47 8.70 17.46
CA PRO A 437 7.88 8.50 18.79
C PRO A 437 8.20 9.65 19.75
N PHE A 438 9.42 10.21 19.69
CA PHE A 438 10.00 11.00 20.78
C PHE A 438 9.81 12.52 20.62
N GLY A 439 9.15 12.97 19.55
CA GLY A 439 8.96 14.38 19.22
C GLY A 439 10.22 15.04 18.69
N HIS A 440 10.40 16.33 18.95
CA HIS A 440 11.58 17.08 18.53
C HIS A 440 11.86 18.23 19.50
N LEU A 441 13.14 18.51 19.76
CA LEU A 441 13.57 19.68 20.52
C LEU A 441 14.42 20.58 19.63
N ALA A 442 14.15 21.88 19.69
CA ALA A 442 14.96 22.94 19.09
C ALA A 442 15.20 24.06 20.11
N VAL A 443 16.18 24.92 19.83
CA VAL A 443 16.49 26.10 20.67
C VAL A 443 16.53 27.36 19.82
N ARG A 444 15.78 28.39 20.21
CA ARG A 444 15.91 29.74 19.66
C ARG A 444 16.89 30.54 20.49
N ILE A 445 17.76 31.31 19.84
CA ILE A 445 18.66 32.28 20.48
C ILE A 445 18.58 33.57 19.66
N GLY A 446 18.07 34.64 20.28
CA GLY A 446 17.64 35.83 19.52
C GLY A 446 16.58 35.46 18.47
N ASP A 447 16.78 35.87 17.23
CA ASP A 447 15.81 35.66 16.13
C ASP A 447 15.94 34.29 15.44
N THR A 448 17.02 33.54 15.70
CA THR A 448 17.33 32.28 15.01
C THR A 448 16.91 31.08 15.84
N VAL A 449 16.06 30.21 15.27
CA VAL A 449 15.83 28.84 15.75
C VAL A 449 16.90 27.92 15.16
N TYR A 450 17.59 27.18 16.05
CA TYR A 450 18.54 26.13 15.73
C TYR A 450 17.87 24.76 15.92
N SER A 451 17.75 23.99 14.84
CA SER A 451 16.94 22.76 14.79
C SER A 451 17.65 21.65 14.02
N ALA A 452 17.95 20.52 14.67
CA ALA A 452 18.77 19.46 14.08
C ALA A 452 18.02 18.59 13.05
N ASN A 453 18.56 18.52 11.82
CA ASN A 453 18.04 17.71 10.72
C ASN A 453 18.65 16.30 10.72
N TYR A 454 17.92 15.30 11.24
CA TYR A 454 18.39 13.91 11.34
C TYR A 454 18.68 13.19 10.01
N ILE A 455 18.25 13.76 8.88
CA ILE A 455 18.48 13.24 7.52
C ILE A 455 19.23 14.24 6.64
N ALA A 456 20.08 15.08 7.25
CA ALA A 456 21.01 15.92 6.52
C ALA A 456 22.10 15.05 5.86
N ASP A 457 22.27 15.20 4.56
CA ASP A 457 23.38 14.61 3.80
C ASP A 457 24.34 15.75 3.36
N PRO A 458 25.62 15.75 3.79
CA PRO A 458 26.59 16.80 3.44
C PRO A 458 26.80 17.03 1.95
N SER A 459 26.39 16.09 1.08
CA SER A 459 26.50 16.23 -0.38
C SER A 459 25.35 17.02 -1.03
N VAL A 460 24.24 17.24 -0.32
CA VAL A 460 23.03 17.90 -0.87
C VAL A 460 22.33 18.89 0.07
N ASP A 461 22.55 18.84 1.38
CA ASP A 461 22.03 19.80 2.35
C ASP A 461 23.13 20.77 2.82
N PRO A 462 22.83 22.08 2.98
CA PRO A 462 23.86 23.08 3.30
C PRO A 462 24.34 23.06 4.76
N ASN A 463 23.47 22.60 5.65
CA ASN A 463 23.58 22.67 7.10
C ASN A 463 22.97 21.40 7.75
N PHE A 464 23.40 21.06 8.97
CA PHE A 464 22.77 20.03 9.81
C PHE A 464 21.79 20.65 10.81
N LEU A 465 22.20 21.73 11.47
CA LEU A 465 21.34 22.65 12.21
C LEU A 465 20.69 23.62 11.22
N GLN A 466 19.37 23.53 11.11
CA GLN A 466 18.61 24.54 10.38
C GLN A 466 18.66 25.84 11.16
N HIS A 467 19.00 26.93 10.48
CA HIS A 467 18.93 28.30 10.99
C HIS A 467 17.72 28.95 10.33
N VAL A 468 16.60 29.04 11.05
CA VAL A 468 15.31 29.53 10.51
C VAL A 468 14.66 30.51 11.48
N SER A 469 13.73 31.34 11.00
CA SER A 469 12.94 32.19 11.88
C SER A 469 11.96 31.35 12.72
N LEU A 470 11.48 31.90 13.83
CA LEU A 470 10.41 31.27 14.62
C LEU A 470 9.12 31.10 13.80
N ALA A 471 8.84 32.06 12.90
CA ALA A 471 7.73 32.01 11.94
C ALA A 471 7.87 30.83 10.97
N ASP A 472 9.05 30.60 10.40
CA ASP A 472 9.29 29.47 9.50
C ASP A 472 9.25 28.13 10.23
N TYR A 473 9.87 28.04 11.42
CA TYR A 473 9.85 26.82 12.23
C TYR A 473 8.43 26.38 12.56
N LEU A 474 7.59 27.30 13.08
CA LEU A 474 6.22 27.00 13.51
C LEU A 474 5.19 26.99 12.37
N TYR A 475 5.40 27.80 11.33
CA TYR A 475 4.37 28.14 10.32
C TYR A 475 4.91 28.32 8.88
N GLY A 476 6.12 27.82 8.56
CA GLY A 476 6.69 27.80 7.21
C GLY A 476 6.17 26.67 6.31
N ILE A 477 5.55 27.00 5.17
CA ILE A 477 4.96 26.04 4.21
C ILE A 477 5.97 25.40 3.23
N HIS A 478 7.26 25.71 3.34
CA HIS A 478 8.31 25.21 2.45
C HIS A 478 9.31 24.32 3.21
N ARG A 479 10.10 23.53 2.49
CA ARG A 479 11.23 22.77 3.05
C ARG A 479 12.48 23.65 3.04
N PRO A 480 13.21 23.82 4.16
CA PRO A 480 14.46 24.59 4.15
C PRO A 480 15.65 23.88 3.50
N SER A 481 15.59 22.56 3.29
CA SER A 481 16.59 21.78 2.56
C SER A 481 15.96 20.62 1.77
N ARG A 482 16.74 19.90 0.96
CA ARG A 482 16.22 18.90 0.01
C ARG A 482 15.79 17.61 0.70
N SER A 483 16.65 17.05 1.55
CA SER A 483 16.44 15.72 2.15
C SER A 483 15.29 15.73 3.15
N GLN A 484 14.92 16.90 3.69
CA GLN A 484 13.78 17.02 4.59
C GLN A 484 12.45 16.72 3.92
N VAL A 485 11.52 16.17 4.70
CA VAL A 485 10.11 16.02 4.35
C VAL A 485 9.30 16.98 5.22
N HIS A 486 8.63 17.94 4.59
CA HIS A 486 7.79 18.94 5.24
C HIS A 486 6.84 18.27 6.25
N THR A 487 6.83 18.77 7.48
CA THR A 487 6.01 18.28 8.63
C THR A 487 6.23 16.82 9.07
N ASN A 488 7.16 16.07 8.46
CA ASN A 488 7.60 14.77 8.95
C ASN A 488 8.90 14.86 9.75
N THR A 489 9.88 15.57 9.19
CA THR A 489 11.27 15.56 9.66
C THR A 489 11.43 16.28 11.02
N TYR A 490 12.37 15.77 11.84
CA TYR A 490 12.98 16.49 12.96
C TYR A 490 13.67 17.73 12.37
N GLY A 491 13.12 18.92 12.62
CA GLY A 491 13.47 20.11 11.84
C GLY A 491 12.41 21.21 11.85
N MET A 492 11.20 20.90 11.37
CA MET A 492 10.11 21.87 11.13
C MET A 492 8.82 21.48 11.85
N ALA A 493 8.04 22.47 12.31
CA ALA A 493 6.87 22.29 13.17
C ALA A 493 5.55 22.84 12.60
N TYR A 494 5.44 23.10 11.28
CA TYR A 494 4.17 23.56 10.66
C TYR A 494 2.98 22.69 11.10
N GLY A 495 2.05 23.26 11.86
CA GLY A 495 0.89 22.52 12.33
C GLY A 495 1.23 21.29 13.18
N ARG A 496 2.32 21.33 13.95
CA ARG A 496 2.49 20.51 15.16
C ARG A 496 1.93 21.30 16.36
N GLU A 497 1.64 20.62 17.46
CA GLU A 497 1.62 21.32 18.76
C GLU A 497 3.07 21.43 19.26
N THR A 498 3.44 22.57 19.82
CA THR A 498 4.79 22.85 20.35
C THR A 498 4.69 23.69 21.62
N LEU A 499 5.43 23.33 22.66
CA LEU A 499 5.61 24.16 23.85
C LEU A 499 6.90 24.99 23.70
N GLY A 500 6.78 26.30 23.89
CA GLY A 500 7.89 27.23 24.01
C GLY A 500 8.13 27.57 25.47
N LEU A 501 9.26 27.16 26.04
CA LEU A 501 9.76 27.70 27.31
C LEU A 501 10.63 28.91 27.00
N ARG A 502 10.08 30.10 27.22
CA ARG A 502 10.64 31.40 26.87
C ARG A 502 11.42 31.95 28.06
N VAL A 503 12.68 32.36 27.86
CA VAL A 503 13.58 32.79 28.94
C VAL A 503 14.20 34.16 28.62
N GLN A 504 14.15 35.07 29.59
CA GLN A 504 14.76 36.40 29.59
C GLN A 504 15.73 36.54 30.78
N GLY A 505 16.77 37.38 30.63
CA GLY A 505 17.76 37.66 31.67
C GLY A 505 19.11 36.99 31.43
N ILE A 506 19.27 36.20 30.36
CA ILE A 506 20.50 35.45 30.10
C ILE A 506 21.60 36.40 29.59
N PRO A 507 22.75 36.51 30.26
CA PRO A 507 23.86 37.38 29.84
C PRO A 507 24.23 37.23 28.35
N ALA A 508 24.51 38.36 27.69
CA ALA A 508 24.82 38.38 26.25
C ALA A 508 26.05 37.52 25.89
N GLU A 509 27.05 37.44 26.77
CA GLU A 509 28.22 36.57 26.64
C GLU A 509 27.84 35.08 26.61
N ARG A 510 26.93 34.64 27.49
CA ARG A 510 26.41 33.26 27.50
C ARG A 510 25.67 32.94 26.20
N ARG A 511 24.83 33.85 25.71
CA ARG A 511 24.15 33.70 24.41
C ARG A 511 25.13 33.65 23.23
N ALA A 512 26.18 34.47 23.24
CA ALA A 512 27.23 34.42 22.23
C ALA A 512 27.97 33.07 22.24
N ALA A 513 28.26 32.51 23.41
CA ALA A 513 28.87 31.19 23.54
C ALA A 513 27.98 30.06 23.00
N MET A 514 26.66 30.09 23.26
CA MET A 514 25.69 29.17 22.67
C MET A 514 25.69 29.21 21.13
N VAL A 515 25.71 30.41 20.53
CA VAL A 515 25.75 30.60 19.07
C VAL A 515 27.08 30.12 18.47
N VAL A 516 28.21 30.36 19.15
CA VAL A 516 29.51 29.81 18.75
C VAL A 516 29.52 28.28 18.76
N GLU A 517 28.86 27.65 19.73
CA GLU A 517 28.74 26.18 19.76
C GLU A 517 27.86 25.62 18.65
N ALA A 518 26.74 26.29 18.32
CA ALA A 518 25.92 25.91 17.17
C ALA A 518 26.74 25.95 15.85
N HIS A 519 27.57 26.98 15.66
CA HIS A 519 28.49 27.05 14.52
C HIS A 519 29.63 26.01 14.57
N ARG A 520 30.06 25.59 15.77
CA ARG A 520 31.04 24.50 15.94
C ARG A 520 30.44 23.14 15.53
N ILE A 521 29.19 22.89 15.89
CA ILE A 521 28.43 21.69 15.47
C ILE A 521 28.29 21.68 13.93
N GLU A 522 27.95 22.81 13.31
CA GLU A 522 27.84 22.93 11.86
C GLU A 522 29.13 22.63 11.11
N ASN A 523 30.27 23.16 11.59
CA ASN A 523 31.55 22.91 10.93
C ASN A 523 31.95 21.43 11.04
N GLY A 524 31.72 20.80 12.20
CA GLY A 524 31.96 19.36 12.39
C GLY A 524 31.06 18.46 11.53
N PHE A 525 29.86 18.91 11.14
CA PHE A 525 29.05 18.19 10.16
C PHE A 525 29.64 18.30 8.74
N ARG A 526 30.11 19.50 8.35
CA ARG A 526 30.66 19.75 7.01
C ARG A 526 32.02 19.08 6.77
N ASP A 527 32.85 18.93 7.81
CA ASP A 527 34.09 18.12 7.74
C ASP A 527 33.86 16.62 8.02
N ALA A 528 32.60 16.23 8.27
CA ALA A 528 32.13 14.88 8.59
C ALA A 528 32.71 14.24 9.87
N SER A 529 33.31 15.03 10.78
CA SER A 529 33.71 14.59 12.13
C SER A 529 32.53 14.39 13.08
N LEU A 530 31.41 15.09 12.85
CA LEU A 530 30.13 14.89 13.52
C LEU A 530 29.10 14.32 12.54
N ARG A 531 28.37 13.31 12.99
CA ARG A 531 27.22 12.73 12.27
C ARG A 531 26.06 12.58 13.24
N TRP A 532 24.84 12.75 12.75
CA TRP A 532 23.65 12.47 13.56
C TRP A 532 23.63 10.99 13.96
N SER A 533 23.34 10.73 15.23
CA SER A 533 23.10 9.39 15.74
C SER A 533 21.88 9.39 16.65
N ARG A 534 21.06 8.33 16.57
CA ARG A 534 19.89 8.16 17.44
C ARG A 534 20.28 7.94 18.90
N SER A 535 21.44 7.35 19.16
CA SER A 535 21.97 7.08 20.50
C SER A 535 22.92 8.16 21.00
N ASP A 536 23.73 8.76 20.12
CA ASP A 536 24.95 9.48 20.54
C ASP A 536 24.95 10.98 20.20
N LEU A 537 24.12 11.44 19.25
CA LEU A 537 24.02 12.86 18.86
C LEU A 537 22.66 13.16 18.22
N ASN A 538 21.61 13.14 19.04
CA ASN A 538 20.24 13.43 18.62
C ASN A 538 19.86 14.90 18.91
N CYS A 539 18.61 15.29 18.62
CA CYS A 539 18.14 16.68 18.81
C CYS A 539 18.25 17.18 20.27
N ALA A 540 18.08 16.30 21.26
CA ALA A 540 18.27 16.64 22.67
C ALA A 540 19.76 16.86 23.00
N ASP A 541 20.65 15.98 22.53
CA ASP A 541 22.12 16.11 22.74
C ASP A 541 22.67 17.41 22.14
N VAL A 542 22.20 17.76 20.94
CA VAL A 542 22.52 19.03 20.28
C VAL A 542 22.10 20.24 21.14
N VAL A 543 20.86 20.25 21.64
CA VAL A 543 20.35 21.37 22.45
C VAL A 543 21.06 21.42 23.81
N ALA A 544 21.29 20.29 24.48
CA ALA A 544 22.03 20.21 25.73
C ALA A 544 23.46 20.75 25.57
N ARG A 545 24.17 20.36 24.49
CA ARG A 545 25.52 20.84 24.16
C ARG A 545 25.57 22.35 23.91
N ILE A 546 24.57 22.91 23.21
CA ILE A 546 24.45 24.35 23.00
C ILE A 546 24.21 25.09 24.33
N LEU A 547 23.31 24.59 25.19
CA LEU A 547 23.01 25.19 26.50
C LEU A 547 24.20 25.11 27.47
N ALA A 548 24.92 23.99 27.49
CA ALA A 548 26.12 23.80 28.29
C ALA A 548 27.24 24.79 27.93
N ALA A 549 27.40 25.11 26.63
CA ALA A 549 28.32 26.17 26.19
C ALA A 549 27.92 27.57 26.70
N GLY A 550 26.62 27.80 26.95
CA GLY A 550 26.10 28.97 27.65
C GLY A 550 26.23 28.93 29.18
N GLY A 551 26.88 27.92 29.76
CA GLY A 551 27.05 27.76 31.20
C GLY A 551 25.93 27.00 31.92
N TYR A 552 25.00 26.37 31.19
CA TYR A 552 23.91 25.57 31.74
C TYR A 552 24.21 24.06 31.62
N ASP A 553 25.32 23.63 32.23
CA ASP A 553 25.86 22.25 32.20
C ASP A 553 25.29 21.39 33.34
N ASP A 554 24.15 20.73 33.13
CA ASP A 554 23.70 19.61 33.98
C ASP A 554 24.37 18.30 33.52
N ARG A 555 25.52 17.97 34.12
CA ARG A 555 26.26 16.74 33.78
C ARG A 555 25.47 15.46 33.99
N SER A 556 24.46 15.46 34.86
CA SER A 556 23.60 14.29 35.08
C SER A 556 22.69 13.93 33.89
N LEU A 557 22.65 14.79 32.86
CA LEU A 557 22.03 14.49 31.56
C LEU A 557 22.79 13.39 30.79
N TYR A 558 24.13 13.37 30.88
CA TYR A 558 24.98 12.50 30.05
C TYR A 558 25.36 11.17 30.74
N ASP A 559 25.30 11.11 32.07
CA ASP A 559 25.78 9.97 32.89
C ASP A 559 24.86 8.73 32.93
N ARG A 560 23.91 8.59 31.99
CA ARG A 560 23.10 7.37 31.83
C ARG A 560 23.66 6.46 30.74
N ALA A 561 24.73 5.73 31.09
CA ALA A 561 25.39 4.78 30.20
C ALA A 561 24.39 3.85 29.48
N GLY A 562 24.29 3.99 28.16
CA GLY A 562 23.48 3.14 27.28
C GLY A 562 22.06 3.64 26.95
N LEU A 563 21.63 4.81 27.42
CA LEU A 563 20.30 5.38 27.07
C LEU A 563 20.42 6.72 26.31
N PRO A 564 19.63 6.93 25.23
CA PRO A 564 19.63 8.18 24.47
C PRO A 564 18.98 9.33 25.25
N SER A 565 19.48 10.55 25.06
CA SER A 565 18.85 11.78 25.59
C SER A 565 17.45 11.99 25.02
N MET A 566 16.47 12.24 25.89
CA MET A 566 15.06 12.35 25.50
C MET A 566 14.60 13.82 25.48
N PRO A 567 13.91 14.30 24.41
CA PRO A 567 13.46 15.68 24.27
C PRO A 567 12.68 16.24 25.47
N LEU A 568 11.73 15.48 26.02
CA LEU A 568 10.94 15.94 27.17
C LEU A 568 11.73 15.92 28.48
N ASP A 569 12.56 14.90 28.74
CA ASP A 569 13.30 14.81 30.00
C ASP A 569 14.33 15.97 30.11
N LEU A 570 14.93 16.38 28.98
CA LEU A 570 15.79 17.57 28.91
C LEU A 570 14.98 18.86 29.10
N PHE A 571 13.80 18.98 28.49
CA PHE A 571 12.92 20.15 28.63
C PHE A 571 12.41 20.33 30.07
N GLU A 572 11.95 19.26 30.72
CA GLU A 572 11.50 19.27 32.12
C GLU A 572 12.63 19.70 33.08
N ARG A 573 13.88 19.24 32.82
CA ARG A 573 15.07 19.60 33.61
C ARG A 573 15.52 21.04 33.40
N MET A 574 15.61 21.50 32.16
CA MET A 574 16.00 22.89 31.87
C MET A 574 14.95 23.86 32.42
N ARG A 575 13.66 23.51 32.39
CA ARG A 575 12.61 24.26 33.07
C ARG A 575 12.88 24.38 34.57
N ALA A 576 13.07 23.25 35.26
CA ALA A 576 13.36 23.26 36.70
C ALA A 576 14.68 23.99 37.06
N HIS A 577 15.65 24.03 36.14
CA HIS A 577 16.90 24.77 36.33
C HIS A 577 16.70 26.29 36.18
N PHE A 578 15.91 26.74 35.20
CA PHE A 578 15.58 28.17 35.05
C PHE A 578 14.63 28.66 36.15
N GLU A 579 13.62 27.87 36.53
CA GLU A 579 12.71 28.13 37.67
C GLU A 579 13.46 28.27 39.02
N ALA A 580 14.67 27.73 39.13
CA ALA A 580 15.54 27.86 40.31
C ALA A 580 16.46 29.10 40.27
N ASP A 581 16.71 29.70 39.10
CA ASP A 581 17.55 30.89 38.94
C ASP A 581 16.70 32.16 38.96
N THR A 582 16.49 32.70 40.15
CA THR A 582 15.73 33.94 40.42
C THR A 582 16.25 35.20 39.71
N SER A 583 17.39 35.14 38.99
CA SER A 583 17.86 36.24 38.12
C SER A 583 17.24 36.21 36.71
N LEU A 584 16.67 35.08 36.31
CA LEU A 584 15.98 34.89 35.05
C LEU A 584 14.48 35.21 35.17
N ARG A 585 13.81 35.21 34.02
CA ARG A 585 12.34 35.19 33.90
C ARG A 585 11.94 34.19 32.84
N GLU A 586 11.13 33.24 33.24
CA GLU A 586 10.62 32.15 32.41
C GLU A 586 9.11 32.29 32.16
N GLU A 587 8.67 31.95 30.95
CA GLU A 587 7.25 31.84 30.63
C GLU A 587 7.00 30.65 29.70
N LEU A 588 6.00 29.82 30.02
CA LEU A 588 5.62 28.68 29.19
C LEU A 588 4.43 29.04 28.30
N VAL A 589 4.60 28.83 26.98
CA VAL A 589 3.65 29.21 25.93
C VAL A 589 3.36 28.03 25.01
N ALA A 590 2.09 27.82 24.63
CA ALA A 590 1.70 26.78 23.68
C ALA A 590 1.45 27.33 22.27
N TYR A 591 2.17 26.83 21.28
CA TYR A 591 1.90 27.03 19.86
C TYR A 591 0.97 25.90 19.37
N ARG A 592 -0.25 26.25 18.97
CA ARG A 592 -1.32 25.28 18.67
C ARG A 592 -1.36 24.83 17.22
N LEU A 593 -1.80 23.59 17.02
CA LEU A 593 -2.18 23.01 15.73
C LEU A 593 -3.29 23.84 15.06
N LEU A 594 -3.03 24.35 13.87
CA LEU A 594 -3.97 25.19 13.11
C LEU A 594 -5.22 24.39 12.64
N PRO A 595 -6.44 24.77 13.07
CA PRO A 595 -7.65 24.06 12.68
C PRO A 595 -7.88 24.05 11.17
N GLY A 596 -8.14 22.86 10.63
CA GLY A 596 -8.42 22.69 9.20
C GLY A 596 -7.20 22.70 8.28
N THR A 597 -5.97 22.69 8.82
CA THR A 597 -4.78 22.38 8.03
C THR A 597 -4.92 21.03 7.32
N GLN A 598 -4.33 20.92 6.13
CA GLN A 598 -4.23 19.69 5.35
C GLN A 598 -2.88 18.98 5.52
N ALA A 599 -2.00 19.49 6.40
CA ALA A 599 -0.81 18.77 6.88
C ALA A 599 -1.21 17.32 7.23
N SER A 600 -0.53 16.35 6.63
CA SER A 600 -0.95 14.94 6.63
C SER A 600 -0.64 14.20 7.93
N TYR A 601 -0.92 14.82 9.08
CA TYR A 601 -0.44 14.38 10.39
C TYR A 601 -1.55 14.44 11.43
N ARG A 602 -1.62 13.40 12.26
CA ARG A 602 -2.41 13.38 13.49
C ARG A 602 -1.46 13.46 14.68
N PHE A 603 -1.84 14.32 15.62
CA PHE A 603 -1.23 14.49 16.93
C PHE A 603 -1.26 13.18 17.73
N SER A 604 -0.14 12.85 18.38
CA SER A 604 -0.03 11.72 19.32
C SER A 604 0.50 12.22 20.67
N ARG A 605 -0.25 11.94 21.75
CA ARG A 605 0.18 12.20 23.14
C ARG A 605 1.17 11.15 23.69
N PHE A 606 1.87 10.42 22.81
CA PHE A 606 2.77 9.32 23.14
C PHE A 606 3.96 9.27 22.18
N PRO A 607 5.21 9.01 22.66
CA PRO A 607 5.74 9.40 23.97
C PRO A 607 7.14 10.07 23.88
N LEU A 608 7.26 11.30 24.39
CA LEU A 608 8.46 12.14 24.34
C LEU A 608 9.58 11.73 25.30
N SER A 609 9.31 10.83 26.26
CA SER A 609 10.34 10.18 27.08
C SER A 609 9.95 8.78 27.57
N VAL A 610 10.91 8.04 28.12
CA VAL A 610 10.76 6.63 28.55
C VAL A 610 9.67 6.45 29.61
N GLY A 611 9.43 7.47 30.45
CA GLY A 611 8.35 7.45 31.45
C GLY A 611 6.96 7.81 30.90
N GLN A 612 6.88 8.48 29.74
CA GLN A 612 5.60 8.96 29.20
C GLN A 612 4.58 7.85 28.80
N PRO A 613 4.96 6.65 28.33
CA PRO A 613 4.00 5.56 28.12
C PRO A 613 3.22 5.22 29.40
N LEU A 614 3.89 5.20 30.55
CA LEU A 614 3.26 4.97 31.85
C LEU A 614 2.37 6.16 32.26
N ARG A 615 2.87 7.41 32.18
CA ARG A 615 2.05 8.62 32.46
C ARG A 615 0.78 8.66 31.59
N SER A 616 0.90 8.25 30.33
CA SER A 616 -0.17 8.37 29.32
C SER A 616 -1.12 7.16 29.31
N MET A 617 -0.65 5.97 29.70
CA MET A 617 -1.54 4.86 30.06
C MET A 617 -2.35 5.17 31.32
N ALA A 618 -1.72 5.76 32.35
CA ALA A 618 -2.42 6.19 33.56
C ALA A 618 -3.58 7.16 33.23
N ARG A 619 -3.34 8.18 32.38
CA ARG A 619 -4.40 9.10 31.88
C ARG A 619 -5.48 8.47 31.00
N VAL A 620 -5.30 7.23 30.52
CA VAL A 620 -6.32 6.49 29.74
C VAL A 620 -7.06 5.48 30.62
N LEU A 621 -6.52 5.16 31.80
CA LEU A 621 -7.07 4.18 32.75
C LEU A 621 -7.63 4.83 34.02
N SER A 622 -7.38 6.11 34.25
CA SER A 622 -7.94 6.93 35.33
C SER A 622 -8.26 8.34 34.82
N ASP A 623 -9.29 8.98 35.38
CA ASP A 623 -9.65 10.39 35.14
C ASP A 623 -8.63 11.35 35.80
N ALA A 624 -7.35 11.21 35.42
CA ALA A 624 -6.25 12.01 35.94
C ALA A 624 -6.26 13.43 35.32
N PRO A 625 -5.85 14.46 36.08
CA PRO A 625 -5.89 15.85 35.64
C PRO A 625 -5.01 16.13 34.41
N PRO A 626 -5.18 17.33 33.79
CA PRO A 626 -4.34 17.81 32.70
C PRO A 626 -2.83 17.75 33.01
N ASP A 627 -1.98 17.84 31.99
CA ASP A 627 -0.54 17.76 32.22
C ASP A 627 -0.01 18.98 32.97
N ALA A 628 0.92 18.79 33.92
CA ALA A 628 1.51 19.89 34.67
C ALA A 628 2.19 20.92 33.75
N LEU A 629 2.70 20.50 32.58
CA LEU A 629 3.21 21.40 31.54
C LEU A 629 2.07 22.09 30.75
N GLU A 630 0.97 21.38 30.49
CA GLU A 630 -0.23 21.98 29.86
C GLU A 630 -0.94 22.97 30.81
N GLN A 631 -0.88 22.74 32.14
CA GLN A 631 -1.38 23.63 33.19
C GLN A 631 -0.48 24.83 33.47
N ALA A 632 0.85 24.63 33.45
CA ALA A 632 1.83 25.72 33.59
C ALA A 632 1.90 26.63 32.35
N THR A 633 1.18 26.30 31.27
CA THR A 633 1.10 27.15 30.08
C THR A 633 0.30 28.42 30.39
N THR A 634 0.97 29.57 30.35
CA THR A 634 0.38 30.87 30.73
C THR A 634 -0.21 31.64 29.55
N ARG A 635 0.25 31.36 28.32
CA ARG A 635 -0.24 31.96 27.08
C ARG A 635 -0.30 30.92 25.96
N GLN A 636 -1.08 31.19 24.91
CA GLN A 636 -1.04 30.38 23.69
C GLN A 636 -1.16 31.20 22.41
N VAL A 637 -0.51 30.71 21.34
CA VAL A 637 -0.70 31.18 19.97
C VAL A 637 -1.55 30.18 19.23
N THR A 638 -2.70 30.62 18.74
CA THR A 638 -3.75 29.75 18.19
C THR A 638 -4.39 30.35 16.94
N GLY A 639 -5.21 29.57 16.24
CA GLY A 639 -6.05 30.03 15.13
C GLY A 639 -7.42 29.35 15.21
N TYR A 640 -8.48 30.04 14.81
CA TYR A 640 -9.84 29.51 14.92
C TYR A 640 -10.35 28.87 13.63
N PHE A 641 -11.30 27.93 13.75
CA PHE A 641 -11.84 27.24 12.58
C PHE A 641 -12.61 28.18 11.64
N GLY A 642 -12.21 28.19 10.37
CA GLY A 642 -12.81 29.04 9.33
C GLY A 642 -12.10 30.38 9.14
N ASP A 643 -11.30 30.81 10.12
CA ASP A 643 -10.31 31.88 9.94
C ASP A 643 -9.00 31.28 9.39
N ARG A 644 -8.15 32.14 8.83
CA ARG A 644 -6.76 31.84 8.44
C ARG A 644 -5.75 32.69 9.21
N ARG A 645 -6.15 33.36 10.30
CA ARG A 645 -5.28 34.24 11.10
C ARG A 645 -4.82 33.58 12.41
N LEU A 646 -3.64 33.98 12.89
CA LEU A 646 -3.19 33.71 14.27
C LEU A 646 -3.71 34.74 15.28
N TYR A 647 -3.85 34.30 16.52
CA TYR A 647 -4.23 35.06 17.71
C TYR A 647 -3.32 34.67 18.88
N VAL A 648 -2.99 35.63 19.73
CA VAL A 648 -2.34 35.41 21.04
C VAL A 648 -3.40 35.52 22.12
N GLU A 649 -3.40 34.56 23.06
CA GLU A 649 -4.30 34.52 24.21
C GLU A 649 -3.47 34.47 25.51
N ASP A 650 -3.77 35.35 26.48
CA ASP A 650 -3.23 35.26 27.84
C ASP A 650 -4.20 34.43 28.71
N LEU A 651 -3.75 33.25 29.12
CA LEU A 651 -4.57 32.31 29.88
C LEU A 651 -4.66 32.71 31.36
N ARG A 652 -3.66 33.42 31.92
CA ARG A 652 -3.67 33.87 33.33
C ARG A 652 -4.85 34.79 33.64
N ALA A 653 -5.29 35.57 32.66
CA ALA A 653 -6.48 36.42 32.77
C ALA A 653 -7.77 35.61 33.02
N CYS A 654 -7.88 34.41 32.45
CA CYS A 654 -9.04 33.53 32.66
C CYS A 654 -9.08 32.95 34.07
N TRP A 655 -7.95 32.44 34.59
CA TRP A 655 -7.88 31.85 35.93
C TRP A 655 -8.20 32.88 37.02
N LEU A 656 -7.64 34.10 36.93
CA LEU A 656 -7.87 35.17 37.91
C LEU A 656 -9.31 35.70 37.92
N ALA A 657 -10.04 35.58 36.81
CA ALA A 657 -11.45 35.96 36.73
C ALA A 657 -12.38 35.01 37.54
N SER A 658 -11.95 33.78 37.81
CA SER A 658 -12.72 32.78 38.57
C SER A 658 -12.72 33.07 40.09
N GLU A 659 -11.59 33.53 40.65
CA GLU A 659 -11.48 33.83 42.09
C GLU A 659 -11.93 35.26 42.46
N ALA A 660 -11.76 36.24 41.57
CA ALA A 660 -11.94 37.67 41.88
C ALA A 660 -13.36 38.23 41.58
N ALA A 661 -14.40 37.40 41.71
CA ALA A 661 -15.76 37.71 41.25
C ALA A 661 -16.61 38.58 42.21
N ASP A 662 -16.10 39.74 42.67
CA ASP A 662 -16.96 40.85 43.13
C ASP A 662 -16.36 42.24 42.85
N SER A 663 -17.25 43.21 42.60
CA SER A 663 -17.00 44.66 42.49
C SER A 663 -16.06 45.15 41.36
N SER A 664 -16.62 45.21 40.15
CA SER A 664 -16.42 46.28 39.15
C SER A 664 -15.00 46.67 38.69
N LEU A 665 -14.70 46.41 37.41
CA LEU A 665 -14.43 47.49 36.44
C LEU A 665 -14.53 47.01 34.97
N THR A 666 -14.81 47.95 34.07
CA THR A 666 -15.03 47.73 32.64
C THR A 666 -13.73 47.61 31.83
N GLY A 667 -13.60 46.75 30.81
CA GLY A 667 -14.51 45.69 30.41
C GLY A 667 -14.39 45.23 28.94
N ARG A 668 -14.34 43.91 28.73
CA ARG A 668 -14.88 43.17 27.58
C ARG A 668 -15.38 41.81 28.11
N PRO A 669 -16.56 41.31 27.72
CA PRO A 669 -17.16 40.16 28.36
C PRO A 669 -16.53 38.83 27.91
N HIS A 670 -16.40 37.87 28.83
CA HIS A 670 -15.92 36.49 28.63
C HIS A 670 -16.75 35.63 27.64
N LEU A 671 -17.75 36.20 26.98
CA LEU A 671 -18.88 35.49 26.37
C LEU A 671 -18.77 35.26 24.85
N ALA A 672 -17.60 35.50 24.23
CA ALA A 672 -17.46 35.43 22.76
C ALA A 672 -17.15 34.01 22.23
N LEU A 673 -16.16 33.32 22.82
CA LEU A 673 -15.63 32.06 22.28
C LEU A 673 -16.61 30.90 22.47
N GLU A 674 -17.13 30.71 23.68
CA GLU A 674 -18.16 29.71 23.97
C GLU A 674 -19.40 29.86 23.09
N GLN A 675 -19.88 31.10 22.91
CA GLN A 675 -21.06 31.36 22.06
C GLN A 675 -20.77 31.06 20.59
N ALA A 676 -19.54 31.27 20.11
CA ALA A 676 -19.13 30.88 18.77
C ALA A 676 -19.05 29.35 18.62
N ILE A 677 -18.41 28.65 19.57
CA ILE A 677 -18.31 27.17 19.61
C ILE A 677 -19.72 26.55 19.68
N LEU A 678 -20.59 27.07 20.54
CA LEU A 678 -21.97 26.61 20.71
C LEU A 678 -22.84 26.92 19.48
N ALA A 679 -22.63 28.07 18.83
CA ALA A 679 -23.29 28.39 17.56
C ALA A 679 -22.82 27.47 16.42
N ASP A 680 -21.54 27.13 16.35
CA ASP A 680 -21.01 26.23 15.33
C ASP A 680 -21.34 24.76 15.58
N LEU A 681 -21.39 24.33 16.84
CA LEU A 681 -21.97 23.06 17.23
C LEU A 681 -23.44 23.01 16.76
N ARG A 682 -24.28 23.99 17.12
CA ARG A 682 -25.68 24.08 16.65
C ARG A 682 -25.80 24.12 15.12
N ARG A 683 -24.91 24.84 14.41
CA ARG A 683 -24.90 24.90 12.93
C ARG A 683 -24.53 23.53 12.32
N LEU A 684 -23.50 22.85 12.82
CA LEU A 684 -23.10 21.52 12.35
C LEU A 684 -24.13 20.45 12.71
N LEU A 685 -24.77 20.55 13.87
CA LEU A 685 -25.89 19.68 14.23
C LEU A 685 -27.09 19.92 13.32
N ALA A 686 -27.44 21.16 12.99
CA ALA A 686 -28.46 21.44 11.98
C ALA A 686 -28.11 20.83 10.60
N VAL A 687 -26.83 20.71 10.23
CA VAL A 687 -26.38 20.00 9.02
C VAL A 687 -26.52 18.47 9.17
N CYS A 688 -26.03 17.90 10.26
CA CYS A 688 -26.16 16.47 10.58
C CYS A 688 -27.63 16.00 10.70
N VAL A 689 -28.53 16.91 11.10
CA VAL A 689 -29.97 16.68 11.21
C VAL A 689 -30.70 16.89 9.87
N LYS A 690 -30.22 17.81 9.03
CA LYS A 690 -30.73 18.03 7.66
C LYS A 690 -30.33 16.93 6.67
N LEU A 691 -29.28 16.15 6.96
CA LEU A 691 -29.03 14.87 6.29
C LEU A 691 -30.18 13.89 6.63
N PRO A 692 -31.09 13.56 5.68
CA PRO A 692 -32.19 12.68 5.99
C PRO A 692 -31.64 11.27 6.26
N LEU A 693 -32.14 10.59 7.29
CA LEU A 693 -31.82 9.17 7.53
C LEU A 693 -32.10 8.31 6.29
N ARG A 694 -33.21 8.57 5.58
CA ARG A 694 -33.54 7.96 4.27
C ARG A 694 -32.52 8.25 3.15
N ARG A 695 -31.64 9.26 3.30
CA ARG A 695 -30.57 9.55 2.34
C ARG A 695 -29.31 8.78 2.71
N ILE A 696 -28.95 8.70 4.00
CA ILE A 696 -27.88 7.82 4.51
C ILE A 696 -28.22 6.34 4.20
N GLU A 697 -29.47 5.94 4.42
CA GLU A 697 -29.96 4.56 4.23
C GLU A 697 -30.19 4.18 2.75
N ARG A 698 -30.31 5.17 1.84
CA ARG A 698 -30.31 4.93 0.38
C ARG A 698 -28.91 5.03 -0.24
N LEU A 699 -28.01 5.81 0.36
CA LEU A 699 -26.63 5.97 -0.09
C LEU A 699 -25.72 4.98 0.65
N GLY A 700 -25.88 3.67 0.36
CA GLY A 700 -24.95 2.60 0.78
C GLY A 700 -23.57 2.69 0.09
N SER A 701 -23.09 3.91 -0.14
CA SER A 701 -21.91 4.27 -0.93
C SER A 701 -20.90 5.00 -0.06
N PHE A 702 -19.64 4.61 -0.18
CA PHE A 702 -18.49 5.12 0.60
C PHE A 702 -18.39 6.66 0.73
N PRO A 703 -18.76 7.51 -0.27
CA PRO A 703 -18.72 8.97 -0.11
C PRO A 703 -19.64 9.51 0.98
N ALA A 704 -20.85 8.95 1.14
CA ALA A 704 -21.78 9.36 2.18
C ALA A 704 -21.29 8.92 3.57
N ALA A 705 -20.64 7.75 3.66
CA ALA A 705 -19.98 7.29 4.87
C ALA A 705 -18.83 8.21 5.28
N HIS A 706 -18.02 8.66 4.30
CA HIS A 706 -16.92 9.59 4.54
C HIS A 706 -17.40 10.99 4.95
N GLU A 707 -18.48 11.51 4.35
CA GLU A 707 -19.09 12.76 4.77
C GLU A 707 -19.69 12.68 6.19
N PHE A 708 -20.39 11.58 6.51
CA PHE A 708 -20.87 11.31 7.86
C PHE A 708 -19.71 11.21 8.86
N HIS A 709 -18.64 10.47 8.56
CA HIS A 709 -17.45 10.36 9.41
C HIS A 709 -16.78 11.72 9.65
N ARG A 710 -16.61 12.54 8.61
CA ARG A 710 -16.07 13.91 8.70
C ARG A 710 -16.94 14.81 9.60
N LEU A 711 -18.26 14.70 9.49
CA LEU A 711 -19.20 15.50 10.28
C LEU A 711 -19.33 15.01 11.73
N ALA A 712 -19.35 13.70 11.96
CA ALA A 712 -19.38 13.09 13.29
C ALA A 712 -18.08 13.34 14.07
N GLY A 713 -16.92 13.21 13.42
CA GLY A 713 -15.62 13.55 14.01
C GLY A 713 -15.52 15.03 14.42
N ARG A 714 -16.01 15.95 13.58
CA ARG A 714 -16.11 17.39 13.90
C ARG A 714 -17.10 17.66 15.04
N GLY A 715 -18.26 17.00 15.03
CA GLY A 715 -19.24 17.09 16.11
C GLY A 715 -18.70 16.61 17.45
N LEU A 716 -17.91 15.53 17.45
CA LEU A 716 -17.23 15.02 18.65
C LEU A 716 -16.13 15.96 19.13
N GLN A 717 -15.35 16.56 18.22
CA GLN A 717 -14.32 17.55 18.55
C GLN A 717 -14.91 18.83 19.14
N LEU A 718 -16.02 19.35 18.59
CA LEU A 718 -16.71 20.51 19.16
C LEU A 718 -17.45 20.19 20.46
N ALA A 719 -18.02 18.99 20.60
CA ALA A 719 -18.60 18.55 21.88
C ALA A 719 -17.52 18.39 22.97
N ARG A 720 -16.30 17.98 22.60
CA ARG A 720 -15.15 17.91 23.49
C ARG A 720 -14.71 19.32 23.94
N LEU A 721 -14.48 20.23 22.98
CA LEU A 721 -14.12 21.63 23.28
C LEU A 721 -15.19 22.32 24.14
N ALA A 722 -16.48 22.10 23.84
CA ALA A 722 -17.61 22.55 24.65
C ALA A 722 -17.85 21.72 25.93
N THR A 723 -16.94 20.84 26.32
CA THR A 723 -16.88 20.21 27.66
C THR A 723 -15.63 20.64 28.41
N GLU A 724 -14.52 20.87 27.70
CA GLU A 724 -13.24 21.35 28.24
C GLU A 724 -13.29 22.84 28.60
N HIS A 725 -13.90 23.72 27.77
CA HIS A 725 -14.13 25.14 28.11
C HIS A 725 -15.33 25.37 29.05
N VAL A 726 -15.70 24.37 29.84
CA VAL A 726 -16.92 24.35 30.69
C VAL A 726 -16.60 23.94 32.13
N GLU A 727 -15.36 23.53 32.40
CA GLU A 727 -14.94 23.11 33.74
C GLU A 727 -14.81 24.32 34.69
N ASP A 728 -14.57 25.52 34.18
CA ASP A 728 -14.19 26.72 34.95
C ASP A 728 -15.33 27.39 35.76
N ASP A 729 -16.62 27.10 35.46
CA ASP A 729 -17.73 27.98 35.89
C ASP A 729 -18.96 27.27 36.52
N LEU A 730 -19.20 25.97 36.27
CA LEU A 730 -20.48 25.29 36.61
C LEU A 730 -20.34 23.86 37.17
N HIS A 731 -19.46 23.69 38.15
CA HIS A 731 -18.97 22.39 38.67
C HIS A 731 -20.01 21.24 38.83
N PRO A 732 -21.26 21.44 39.33
CA PRO A 732 -22.25 20.36 39.46
C PRO A 732 -23.01 20.01 38.18
N ARG A 733 -22.95 20.84 37.12
CA ARG A 733 -23.58 20.59 35.82
C ARG A 733 -22.61 19.86 34.88
N THR A 734 -21.32 20.16 35.01
CA THR A 734 -20.23 19.58 34.21
C THR A 734 -20.26 18.05 34.23
N ASP A 735 -20.54 17.40 35.38
CA ASP A 735 -20.64 15.93 35.48
C ASP A 735 -21.75 15.32 34.60
N ARG A 736 -22.87 16.04 34.44
CA ARG A 736 -23.96 15.58 33.56
C ARG A 736 -23.57 15.68 32.10
N LEU A 737 -22.89 16.76 31.73
CA LEU A 737 -22.34 16.94 30.38
C LEU A 737 -21.24 15.91 30.10
N ARG A 738 -20.32 15.68 31.05
CA ARG A 738 -19.29 14.62 31.03
C ARG A 738 -19.93 13.24 30.82
N ALA A 739 -20.93 12.88 31.61
CA ALA A 739 -21.64 11.59 31.47
C ALA A 739 -22.41 11.46 30.14
N LEU A 740 -22.91 12.55 29.56
CA LEU A 740 -23.52 12.55 28.22
C LEU A 740 -22.47 12.50 27.10
N PHE A 741 -21.31 13.14 27.28
CA PHE A 741 -20.17 13.11 26.37
C PHE A 741 -19.51 11.72 26.32
N THR A 742 -19.24 11.10 27.47
CA THR A 742 -18.71 9.72 27.54
C THR A 742 -19.64 8.74 26.82
N ARG A 743 -20.96 8.83 27.05
CA ARG A 743 -21.96 8.00 26.33
C ARG A 743 -22.06 8.31 24.83
N LEU A 744 -21.70 9.52 24.41
CA LEU A 744 -21.61 9.93 23.01
C LEU A 744 -20.34 9.37 22.34
N VAL A 745 -19.22 9.37 23.05
CA VAL A 745 -17.95 8.73 22.64
C VAL A 745 -18.11 7.21 22.54
N GLU A 746 -18.75 6.58 23.53
CA GLU A 746 -19.05 5.15 23.51
C GLU A 746 -19.90 4.75 22.29
N ASP A 747 -21.04 5.42 22.07
CA ASP A 747 -21.92 5.09 20.94
C ASP A 747 -21.29 5.44 19.59
N TYR A 748 -20.35 6.39 19.53
CA TYR A 748 -19.50 6.60 18.35
C TYR A 748 -18.55 5.43 18.11
N GLY A 749 -17.83 4.97 19.15
CA GLY A 749 -16.94 3.82 19.09
C GLY A 749 -17.66 2.50 18.77
N ARG A 750 -18.97 2.41 19.04
CA ARG A 750 -19.83 1.28 18.67
C ARG A 750 -20.26 1.29 17.20
N ILE A 751 -20.01 2.34 16.41
CA ILE A 751 -20.33 2.38 14.97
C ILE A 751 -19.24 1.65 14.17
N ASP A 752 -19.60 0.55 13.51
CA ASP A 752 -18.82 0.02 12.40
C ASP A 752 -18.81 1.05 11.25
N LEU A 753 -17.67 1.72 11.06
CA LEU A 753 -17.49 2.78 10.05
C LEU A 753 -17.42 2.25 8.60
N GLN A 754 -17.32 0.93 8.39
CA GLN A 754 -17.38 0.30 7.07
C GLN A 754 -18.81 -0.12 6.71
N ARG A 755 -19.61 -0.60 7.68
CA ARG A 755 -20.97 -1.12 7.47
C ARG A 755 -22.09 -0.13 7.81
N LEU A 756 -21.83 0.88 8.64
CA LEU A 756 -22.77 1.94 9.07
C LEU A 756 -24.18 1.45 9.40
N GLU A 757 -24.30 0.50 10.32
CA GLU A 757 -25.58 -0.03 10.79
C GLU A 757 -26.57 1.11 11.13
N PRO A 758 -27.72 1.24 10.42
CA PRO A 758 -28.62 2.37 10.59
C PRO A 758 -29.16 2.54 12.02
N ARG A 759 -29.30 1.45 12.78
CA ARG A 759 -29.69 1.49 14.21
C ARG A 759 -28.64 2.20 15.07
N ARG A 760 -27.35 1.94 14.86
CA ARG A 760 -26.26 2.57 15.63
C ARG A 760 -26.06 4.03 15.22
N VAL A 761 -26.11 4.33 13.92
CA VAL A 761 -26.07 5.71 13.39
C VAL A 761 -27.23 6.54 13.96
N ARG A 762 -28.44 5.98 14.03
CA ARG A 762 -29.60 6.62 14.69
C ARG A 762 -29.39 6.83 16.19
N SER A 763 -28.79 5.86 16.91
CA SER A 763 -28.49 5.99 18.35
C SER A 763 -27.52 7.14 18.62
N TYR A 764 -26.39 7.16 17.92
CA TYR A 764 -25.39 8.21 18.03
C TYR A 764 -25.97 9.60 17.70
N LEU A 765 -26.70 9.75 16.59
CA LEU A 765 -27.36 11.01 16.25
C LEU A 765 -28.43 11.43 17.26
N ALA A 766 -29.08 10.49 17.96
CA ALA A 766 -30.02 10.80 19.04
C ALA A 766 -29.29 11.26 20.33
N ARG A 767 -28.19 10.60 20.72
CA ARG A 767 -27.37 11.04 21.86
C ARG A 767 -26.68 12.38 21.62
N LEU A 768 -26.23 12.63 20.39
CA LEU A 768 -25.62 13.90 20.00
C LEU A 768 -26.59 15.08 20.16
N ARG A 769 -27.88 14.90 19.79
CA ARG A 769 -28.95 15.87 20.09
C ARG A 769 -29.29 15.95 21.57
N ALA A 770 -29.17 14.86 22.32
CA ALA A 770 -29.41 14.87 23.77
C ALA A 770 -28.33 15.66 24.51
N PHE A 771 -27.07 15.57 24.06
CA PHE A 771 -25.95 16.40 24.53
C PHE A 771 -26.19 17.89 24.22
N GLU A 772 -26.51 18.23 22.97
CA GLU A 772 -26.93 19.60 22.58
C GLU A 772 -28.09 20.14 23.44
N SER A 773 -29.08 19.29 23.72
CA SER A 773 -30.27 19.64 24.51
C SER A 773 -29.98 19.81 26.01
N ALA A 774 -28.89 19.24 26.52
CA ALA A 774 -28.40 19.49 27.87
C ALA A 774 -27.64 20.82 27.92
N GLN A 775 -26.68 21.03 27.01
CA GLN A 775 -25.95 22.28 26.87
C GLN A 775 -26.90 23.48 26.74
N GLY A 776 -27.86 23.41 25.82
CA GLY A 776 -28.86 24.47 25.62
C GLY A 776 -29.80 24.75 26.79
N ARG A 777 -29.71 24.01 27.89
CA ARG A 777 -30.42 24.25 29.16
C ARG A 777 -29.50 24.64 30.31
N GLU A 778 -28.24 24.21 30.25
CA GLU A 778 -27.27 24.39 31.33
C GLU A 778 -26.40 25.64 31.14
N PHE A 779 -26.28 26.17 29.90
CA PHE A 779 -25.71 27.50 29.57
C PHE A 779 -26.73 28.65 29.49
N VAL A 780 -27.92 28.48 30.05
CA VAL A 780 -28.86 29.60 30.22
C VAL A 780 -28.72 30.12 31.66
N PRO A 781 -28.31 31.39 31.87
CA PRO A 781 -28.23 31.96 33.21
C PRO A 781 -29.58 31.91 33.93
N ALA A 782 -29.56 31.57 35.22
CA ALA A 782 -30.75 31.47 36.06
C ALA A 782 -31.34 32.85 36.38
N GLY A 783 -31.92 33.50 35.37
CA GLY A 783 -32.49 34.85 35.44
C GLY A 783 -32.86 35.48 34.09
N THR A 784 -32.37 34.95 32.95
CA THR A 784 -32.67 35.55 31.62
C THR A 784 -34.09 35.23 31.15
N SER A 785 -35.01 36.17 31.38
CA SER A 785 -36.45 36.06 31.15
C SER A 785 -36.90 36.25 29.68
N TRP A 786 -36.18 35.68 28.70
CA TRP A 786 -36.59 35.69 27.29
C TRP A 786 -37.37 34.44 26.87
N ALA A 787 -38.56 34.32 27.46
CA ALA A 787 -39.59 33.37 27.06
C ALA A 787 -40.67 34.02 26.16
N LEU A 788 -40.30 34.40 24.92
CA LEU A 788 -41.26 34.93 23.92
C LEU A 788 -41.12 34.31 22.52
N LEU A 789 -41.49 33.01 22.43
CA LEU A 789 -42.44 32.46 21.43
C LEU A 789 -42.05 32.50 19.91
N PRO A 790 -42.73 31.76 18.99
CA PRO A 790 -44.10 31.22 19.07
C PRO A 790 -44.30 29.70 18.81
N ALA A 791 -44.95 29.08 19.82
CA ALA A 791 -46.24 28.37 19.74
C ALA A 791 -46.46 27.15 18.80
N TRP A 792 -45.67 26.92 17.74
CA TRP A 792 -45.87 25.83 16.77
C TRP A 792 -45.87 24.44 17.44
N TRP A 793 -44.88 24.18 18.31
CA TRP A 793 -44.50 22.80 18.66
C TRP A 793 -45.45 22.11 19.66
N HIS A 794 -46.03 22.87 20.60
CA HIS A 794 -46.89 22.30 21.64
C HIS A 794 -48.27 21.86 21.12
N ARG A 795 -48.80 22.49 20.05
CA ARG A 795 -50.03 22.02 19.39
C ARG A 795 -49.87 20.65 18.73
N MET A 796 -48.69 20.36 18.15
CA MET A 796 -48.40 19.04 17.57
C MET A 796 -48.22 17.96 18.64
N ALA A 797 -47.61 18.28 19.78
CA ALA A 797 -47.37 17.31 20.86
C ALA A 797 -48.66 16.85 21.55
N ALA A 798 -49.70 17.70 21.61
CA ALA A 798 -50.98 17.38 22.25
C ALA A 798 -51.84 16.38 21.45
N LEU A 799 -51.70 16.33 20.13
CA LEU A 799 -52.53 15.50 19.24
C LEU A 799 -52.10 14.02 19.16
N ALA A 800 -51.00 13.63 19.82
CA ALA A 800 -50.38 12.32 19.64
C ALA A 800 -50.50 11.38 20.88
N ARG A 801 -51.33 11.72 21.89
CA ARG A 801 -51.40 10.97 23.16
C ARG A 801 -52.81 10.85 23.78
N THR A 802 -53.75 10.25 23.05
CA THR A 802 -55.00 9.74 23.65
C THR A 802 -55.41 8.39 23.05
N SER A 803 -55.76 7.45 23.93
CA SER A 803 -56.60 6.25 23.72
C SER A 803 -56.31 5.31 22.53
N VAL A 804 -55.74 4.14 22.87
CA VAL A 804 -56.00 2.87 22.18
C VAL A 804 -57.42 2.40 22.52
N GLN A 805 -58.23 1.96 21.54
CA GLN A 805 -59.16 0.82 21.70
C GLN A 805 -59.82 0.35 20.38
N LEU A 806 -59.85 -0.99 20.23
CA LEU A 806 -60.83 -1.89 19.60
C LEU A 806 -61.65 -1.53 18.32
N HIS A 807 -61.81 -2.55 17.48
CA HIS A 807 -62.82 -2.74 16.41
C HIS A 807 -64.29 -2.68 16.95
N PRO A 808 -65.38 -2.55 16.14
CA PRO A 808 -65.49 -3.00 14.72
C PRO A 808 -66.38 -2.17 13.73
N ARG A 809 -66.50 -2.69 12.50
CA ARG A 809 -67.67 -2.65 11.57
C ARG A 809 -68.22 -1.31 11.01
N SER A 810 -67.91 -1.12 9.72
CA SER A 810 -68.90 -1.15 8.60
C SER A 810 -69.58 0.12 8.03
N ARG A 811 -69.79 0.07 6.70
CA ARG A 811 -70.86 0.69 5.87
C ARG A 811 -70.97 2.23 5.74
N GLY A 812 -70.30 2.74 4.70
CA GLY A 812 -70.97 3.50 3.62
C GLY A 812 -71.23 5.01 3.79
N ALA A 813 -71.74 5.72 2.79
CA ALA A 813 -72.02 5.31 1.39
C ALA A 813 -72.21 6.51 0.42
N LYS A 814 -71.81 6.31 -0.86
CA LYS A 814 -72.21 7.08 -2.09
C LYS A 814 -71.77 8.56 -2.15
N GLY A 815 -71.52 9.17 -3.32
CA GLY A 815 -71.49 8.71 -4.72
C GLY A 815 -70.87 9.84 -5.58
N VAL A 816 -70.91 9.92 -6.93
CA VAL A 816 -71.45 9.14 -8.06
C VAL A 816 -70.59 9.53 -9.28
N GLY A 817 -70.30 8.73 -10.32
CA GLY A 817 -70.54 7.31 -10.58
C GLY A 817 -70.55 6.98 -12.10
N GLY A 818 -70.13 5.76 -12.47
CA GLY A 818 -70.21 5.22 -13.84
C GLY A 818 -68.98 5.46 -14.74
N MET A 819 -68.65 4.61 -15.72
CA MET A 819 -69.22 3.28 -16.05
C MET A 819 -68.29 2.44 -16.96
N ARG A 820 -68.38 1.09 -16.87
CA ARG A 820 -67.85 0.02 -17.75
C ARG A 820 -66.34 -0.32 -17.63
N ILE A 821 -65.87 -1.57 -17.74
CA ILE A 821 -66.46 -2.94 -17.76
C ILE A 821 -65.36 -3.96 -17.33
N ASN A 822 -65.73 -5.15 -16.81
CA ASN A 822 -64.91 -6.37 -16.58
C ASN A 822 -65.67 -7.57 -17.22
N PRO A 823 -65.13 -8.81 -17.40
CA PRO A 823 -64.02 -9.53 -16.71
C PRO A 823 -62.91 -10.01 -17.68
N GLY A 824 -61.92 -10.88 -17.40
CA GLY A 824 -61.57 -11.88 -16.37
C GLY A 824 -60.13 -12.40 -16.66
N GLU A 825 -59.53 -13.43 -16.06
CA GLU A 825 -59.96 -14.49 -15.10
C GLU A 825 -58.72 -15.09 -14.36
N VAL A 826 -58.93 -15.83 -13.25
CA VAL A 826 -58.11 -16.95 -12.68
C VAL A 826 -56.59 -16.68 -12.41
N GLU A 827 -56.11 -16.45 -11.17
CA GLU A 827 -55.79 -17.42 -10.05
C GLU A 827 -54.36 -18.04 -10.11
N PRO A 828 -53.79 -18.66 -9.03
CA PRO A 828 -53.54 -18.07 -7.70
C PRO A 828 -52.12 -18.38 -7.13
N ASN A 829 -51.88 -18.04 -5.85
CA ASN A 829 -50.69 -18.42 -5.06
C ASN A 829 -50.62 -19.93 -4.75
N GLY A 830 -49.43 -20.43 -4.34
CA GLY A 830 -49.33 -21.71 -3.61
C GLY A 830 -47.91 -22.08 -3.15
N ASP A 831 -47.70 -22.16 -1.83
CA ASP A 831 -46.48 -22.71 -1.21
C ASP A 831 -46.55 -24.24 -1.05
N ALA A 832 -45.39 -24.88 -0.89
CA ALA A 832 -45.23 -26.34 -0.93
C ALA A 832 -45.79 -27.10 0.31
N GLN A 833 -46.26 -28.36 0.11
CA GLN A 833 -45.58 -29.57 0.65
C GLN A 833 -46.24 -30.94 0.37
N LYS A 834 -45.36 -31.95 0.16
CA LYS A 834 -45.42 -33.37 0.60
C LYS A 834 -46.22 -34.47 -0.15
N HIS A 835 -45.65 -35.68 0.00
CA HIS A 835 -46.09 -37.06 -0.29
C HIS A 835 -45.79 -37.59 -1.72
N GLY A 836 -45.10 -38.74 -1.90
CA GLY A 836 -44.32 -39.50 -0.91
C GLY A 836 -43.77 -40.87 -1.36
N ALA A 837 -42.57 -41.21 -0.85
CA ALA A 837 -42.02 -42.55 -0.53
C ALA A 837 -41.66 -43.58 -1.64
N HIS A 838 -40.70 -44.45 -1.28
CA HIS A 838 -40.18 -45.67 -1.95
C HIS A 838 -39.33 -45.50 -3.24
N LEU A 839 -38.29 -46.32 -3.51
CA LEU A 839 -37.19 -46.84 -2.65
C LEU A 839 -36.08 -47.48 -3.54
N LEU A 840 -34.80 -47.26 -3.19
CA LEU A 840 -33.58 -48.03 -3.53
C LEU A 840 -33.03 -48.17 -4.98
N GLU A 841 -31.68 -48.23 -4.98
CA GLU A 841 -30.74 -48.99 -5.83
C GLU A 841 -30.37 -48.61 -7.29
N ALA A 842 -29.09 -48.17 -7.40
CA ALA A 842 -28.02 -48.77 -8.22
C ALA A 842 -27.87 -48.45 -9.73
N ASP A 843 -26.85 -47.61 -10.01
CA ASP A 843 -25.88 -47.73 -11.13
C ASP A 843 -25.26 -49.17 -11.13
N PRO A 844 -24.67 -49.77 -12.22
CA PRO A 844 -23.74 -49.06 -13.13
C PRO A 844 -23.46 -49.63 -14.55
N THR A 845 -22.35 -49.15 -15.13
CA THR A 845 -21.33 -49.86 -15.97
C THR A 845 -21.38 -49.91 -17.52
N THR A 846 -20.51 -49.06 -18.12
CA THR A 846 -19.55 -49.41 -19.22
C THR A 846 -20.11 -49.60 -20.67
N ARG A 847 -19.33 -49.70 -21.76
CA ARG A 847 -17.94 -50.21 -21.93
C ARG A 847 -17.28 -49.83 -23.29
N LEU A 848 -15.96 -50.10 -23.39
CA LEU A 848 -15.11 -50.29 -24.60
C LEU A 848 -14.45 -49.04 -25.26
N THR A 849 -13.20 -49.06 -25.80
CA THR A 849 -11.88 -49.63 -25.36
C THR A 849 -10.76 -49.32 -26.38
N LEU A 850 -9.49 -49.33 -25.92
CA LEU A 850 -8.23 -49.58 -26.69
C LEU A 850 -7.81 -48.53 -27.75
N GLY A 851 -6.52 -48.34 -28.06
CA GLY A 851 -5.29 -48.88 -27.43
C GLY A 851 -4.01 -48.61 -28.25
N GLY A 852 -2.83 -48.80 -27.63
CA GLY A 852 -1.49 -48.65 -28.26
C GLY A 852 -0.93 -47.21 -28.24
N LEU A 853 0.38 -46.97 -28.10
CA LEU A 853 1.53 -47.85 -27.91
C LEU A 853 2.50 -47.25 -26.86
N GLU A 854 3.18 -48.13 -26.11
CA GLU A 854 4.41 -47.82 -25.39
C GLU A 854 5.61 -48.33 -26.21
N GLU A 855 6.78 -47.67 -26.10
CA GLU A 855 8.13 -48.29 -25.93
C GLU A 855 9.24 -47.21 -26.08
N PRO A 856 10.47 -47.41 -25.53
CA PRO A 856 11.46 -46.35 -25.35
C PRO A 856 12.78 -46.53 -26.13
N ILE A 857 13.61 -45.49 -26.20
CA ILE A 857 15.06 -45.62 -26.47
C ILE A 857 15.87 -44.73 -25.50
N GLN A 858 16.81 -45.34 -24.77
CA GLN A 858 17.91 -44.64 -24.10
C GLN A 858 19.14 -44.60 -25.03
N GLY A 859 19.96 -43.55 -24.93
CA GLY A 859 21.21 -43.42 -25.70
C GLY A 859 22.26 -42.57 -24.96
N PHE A 860 23.51 -43.00 -25.06
CA PHE A 860 24.75 -42.49 -24.45
C PHE A 860 24.95 -40.96 -24.60
N GLN A 861 25.56 -40.22 -23.66
CA GLN A 861 26.91 -40.32 -23.05
C GLN A 861 28.09 -39.97 -23.98
N GLU A 862 29.18 -39.51 -23.35
CA GLU A 862 30.42 -38.90 -23.89
C GLU A 862 30.24 -37.47 -24.46
N ALA A 863 31.00 -36.40 -24.15
CA ALA A 863 32.31 -36.12 -23.51
C ALA A 863 33.44 -35.74 -24.49
N VAL A 864 34.37 -34.88 -24.01
CA VAL A 864 35.55 -34.29 -24.72
C VAL A 864 35.14 -33.41 -25.95
N SER A 865 35.85 -32.36 -26.40
CA SER A 865 37.21 -31.85 -26.14
C SER A 865 37.32 -30.32 -26.25
N LEU A 866 38.38 -29.76 -25.65
CA LEU A 866 39.02 -28.49 -26.06
C LEU A 866 40.15 -28.79 -27.08
N VAL A 867 40.45 -27.84 -28.00
CA VAL A 867 41.75 -27.52 -28.67
C VAL A 867 41.58 -27.06 -30.14
N GLY A 868 42.39 -26.07 -30.57
CA GLY A 868 42.57 -25.60 -31.97
C GLY A 868 42.01 -24.19 -32.22
N LEU A 869 42.77 -23.09 -32.33
CA LEU A 869 43.77 -22.73 -33.39
C LEU A 869 43.12 -22.79 -34.78
N GLY A 870 42.89 -21.70 -35.55
CA GLY A 870 43.59 -20.41 -35.73
C GLY A 870 43.88 -20.23 -37.25
N PRO A 871 44.46 -19.12 -37.77
CA PRO A 871 44.72 -17.78 -37.21
C PRO A 871 43.58 -16.81 -37.67
N GLY A 872 43.71 -15.55 -38.15
CA GLY A 872 44.84 -14.61 -38.35
C GLY A 872 44.50 -13.43 -39.30
N ASN A 873 45.13 -12.26 -39.08
CA ASN A 873 45.20 -11.05 -39.95
C ASN A 873 43.86 -10.32 -40.29
N ASP A 874 43.80 -8.99 -40.49
CA ASP A 874 44.83 -7.95 -40.72
C ASP A 874 44.52 -6.59 -40.02
N ALA A 875 45.55 -5.73 -39.90
CA ALA A 875 45.59 -4.24 -40.04
C ALA A 875 44.47 -3.31 -39.48
N LEU A 876 44.73 -2.11 -38.92
CA LEU A 876 45.96 -1.32 -38.65
C LEU A 876 45.65 -0.19 -37.61
N GLU A 877 46.69 0.27 -36.90
CA GLU A 877 46.90 1.62 -36.27
C GLU A 877 45.88 2.25 -35.28
N GLY A 878 46.30 2.96 -34.21
CA GLY A 878 47.68 3.22 -33.72
C GLY A 878 47.76 4.23 -32.54
N ALA A 879 48.93 4.29 -31.87
CA ALA A 879 49.37 5.21 -30.78
C ALA A 879 48.54 5.20 -29.46
N SER A 880 49.02 4.78 -28.28
CA SER A 880 50.20 5.18 -27.43
C SER A 880 49.90 6.39 -26.50
N ASP A 881 50.49 6.56 -25.29
CA ASP A 881 51.69 5.96 -24.66
C ASP A 881 51.59 5.82 -23.11
N GLN A 882 52.44 4.94 -22.54
CA GLN A 882 53.22 4.94 -21.26
C GLN A 882 52.83 5.85 -20.05
N ALA A 883 53.21 5.62 -18.77
CA ALA A 883 53.77 4.53 -17.92
C ALA A 883 53.85 5.08 -16.45
N GLY A 884 54.10 4.36 -15.34
CA GLY A 884 54.37 2.94 -15.03
C GLY A 884 54.83 2.75 -13.56
N ASN A 885 55.52 1.62 -13.28
CA ASN A 885 56.31 1.25 -12.06
C ASN A 885 55.65 0.54 -10.84
N VAL A 886 56.37 -0.51 -10.40
CA VAL A 886 56.16 -1.50 -9.30
C VAL A 886 57.58 -2.00 -8.88
N PRO A 887 57.96 -2.12 -7.58
CA PRO A 887 58.23 -3.42 -6.90
C PRO A 887 58.05 -3.36 -5.35
N HIS A 888 58.26 -4.35 -4.46
CA HIS A 888 58.60 -5.80 -4.44
C HIS A 888 57.52 -6.53 -3.57
N ARG A 889 57.38 -7.86 -3.34
CA ARG A 889 58.15 -9.13 -3.47
C ARG A 889 59.15 -9.51 -2.33
N LEU A 890 59.25 -10.83 -2.07
CA LEU A 890 60.16 -11.63 -1.21
C LEU A 890 59.65 -11.92 0.23
N GLU A 891 59.94 -13.06 0.89
CA GLU A 891 59.94 -14.49 0.45
C GLU A 891 59.97 -15.46 1.68
N THR A 892 59.70 -16.76 1.45
CA THR A 892 59.50 -17.88 2.42
C THR A 892 60.76 -18.41 3.16
N PRO A 893 60.63 -19.12 4.32
CA PRO A 893 60.52 -20.61 4.38
C PRO A 893 59.47 -21.13 5.42
N MET A 894 58.78 -22.28 5.28
CA MET A 894 59.19 -23.72 5.43
C MET A 894 59.87 -24.05 6.79
N THR A 895 59.65 -25.18 7.48
CA THR A 895 59.13 -26.55 7.15
C THR A 895 58.04 -27.04 8.16
N VAL A 896 56.98 -27.79 7.81
CA VAL A 896 56.85 -29.20 7.33
C VAL A 896 57.22 -30.29 8.35
N ALA A 897 56.21 -30.99 8.93
CA ALA A 897 55.98 -32.45 8.80
C ALA A 897 54.99 -33.06 9.84
N ARG A 898 53.85 -33.61 9.39
CA ARG A 898 53.50 -35.07 9.48
C ARG A 898 52.14 -35.42 8.82
N HIS A 899 52.12 -36.64 8.27
CA HIS A 899 51.10 -37.36 7.49
C HIS A 899 49.95 -37.92 8.39
N PRO A 900 48.88 -38.63 7.92
CA PRO A 900 48.65 -39.18 6.56
C PRO A 900 47.17 -39.18 5.96
N ILE A 901 47.03 -39.42 4.64
CA ILE A 901 46.12 -40.40 3.93
C ILE A 901 44.58 -40.39 4.23
N PHE A 902 43.61 -40.44 3.28
CA PHE A 902 43.60 -40.59 1.81
C PHE A 902 42.33 -40.00 1.13
N ARG A 903 42.23 -40.13 -0.21
CA ARG A 903 41.06 -39.80 -1.05
C ARG A 903 39.89 -40.79 -0.91
N SER A 904 38.67 -40.35 -1.19
CA SER A 904 37.77 -41.04 -2.15
C SER A 904 36.62 -40.14 -2.64
N SER A 905 36.28 -40.26 -3.92
CA SER A 905 35.15 -39.56 -4.55
C SER A 905 33.86 -40.37 -4.42
N ILE A 906 32.71 -39.71 -4.33
CA ILE A 906 31.39 -40.37 -4.41
C ILE A 906 30.49 -39.61 -5.38
N THR A 907 29.87 -40.35 -6.30
CA THR A 907 29.11 -39.84 -7.45
C THR A 907 27.66 -39.46 -7.11
N ILE A 908 27.04 -38.67 -7.98
CA ILE A 908 25.70 -38.04 -7.84
C ILE A 908 24.55 -39.03 -7.52
N GLU A 909 24.67 -40.31 -7.88
CA GLU A 909 23.66 -41.34 -7.56
C GLU A 909 23.37 -41.50 -6.06
N LYS A 910 24.30 -41.14 -5.17
CA LYS A 910 24.15 -41.40 -3.73
C LYS A 910 23.20 -40.44 -3.00
N ILE A 911 22.86 -39.30 -3.60
CA ILE A 911 21.89 -38.34 -3.04
C ILE A 911 20.45 -38.87 -3.17
N VAL A 912 20.12 -39.51 -4.30
CA VAL A 912 18.78 -40.03 -4.61
C VAL A 912 18.34 -41.19 -3.68
N ARG A 913 19.28 -41.76 -2.91
CA ARG A 913 19.01 -42.91 -2.02
C ARG A 913 18.86 -42.57 -0.53
N MET A 914 19.06 -41.31 -0.12
CA MET A 914 19.01 -40.93 1.30
C MET A 914 17.57 -40.72 1.82
N ASN A 915 16.65 -40.20 0.99
CA ASN A 915 15.25 -39.93 1.37
C ASN A 915 14.39 -41.18 1.66
N TYR A 916 14.98 -42.38 1.65
CA TYR A 916 14.29 -43.63 2.02
C TYR A 916 14.73 -44.21 3.38
N ILE A 917 15.56 -43.50 4.15
CA ILE A 917 16.06 -43.95 5.47
C ILE A 917 15.80 -42.89 6.55
N PHE A 918 14.53 -42.48 6.72
CA PHE A 918 14.09 -41.68 7.88
C PHE A 918 12.72 -42.07 8.45
N ILE A 919 12.20 -43.25 8.09
CA ILE A 919 10.96 -43.85 8.62
C ILE A 919 11.30 -45.10 9.47
N GLY A 920 12.45 -45.08 10.16
CA GLY A 920 13.06 -46.27 10.76
C GLY A 920 13.51 -46.11 12.21
N THR A 921 13.06 -45.08 12.92
CA THR A 921 13.60 -44.75 14.27
C THR A 921 12.56 -44.19 15.25
N VAL A 922 11.31 -44.67 15.16
CA VAL A 922 10.31 -44.53 16.23
C VAL A 922 9.79 -45.93 16.58
N GLY A 923 10.46 -46.60 17.52
CA GLY A 923 10.18 -47.99 17.90
C GLY A 923 11.29 -48.57 18.77
N GLY A 924 11.30 -48.22 20.06
CA GLY A 924 12.48 -48.44 20.91
C GLY A 924 12.26 -48.83 22.37
N CYS A 925 11.03 -48.93 22.89
CA CYS A 925 10.80 -49.47 24.25
C CYS A 925 9.37 -49.99 24.54
N MET A 926 8.89 -50.98 23.78
CA MET A 926 7.86 -51.91 24.28
C MET A 926 8.14 -53.33 23.76
N SER A 927 7.78 -54.33 24.56
CA SER A 927 8.17 -55.73 24.37
C SER A 927 7.25 -56.53 23.45
N SER A 928 7.85 -57.18 22.45
CA SER A 928 7.42 -58.46 21.88
C SER A 928 5.93 -58.66 21.55
N HIS A 929 5.54 -58.29 20.34
CA HIS A 929 4.94 -59.23 19.37
C HIS A 929 5.23 -58.74 17.94
N ALA A 930 5.30 -59.66 16.98
CA ALA A 930 5.59 -59.37 15.59
C ALA A 930 4.44 -59.89 14.71
N GLU A 931 3.70 -58.96 14.11
CA GLU A 931 2.70 -59.28 13.09
C GLU A 931 3.18 -58.85 11.70
N THR A 932 2.95 -59.69 10.70
CA THR A 932 3.42 -59.47 9.33
C THR A 932 2.46 -58.59 8.55
N THR A 933 2.71 -57.28 8.51
CA THR A 933 1.99 -56.36 7.60
C THR A 933 2.08 -56.84 6.16
N SER A 934 0.95 -56.85 5.45
CA SER A 934 0.84 -57.37 4.09
C SER A 934 1.47 -56.43 3.05
N GLY A 935 1.88 -57.01 1.91
CA GLY A 935 2.38 -56.23 0.78
C GLY A 935 1.36 -55.25 0.18
N HIS A 936 0.06 -55.41 0.48
CA HIS A 936 -0.99 -54.47 0.07
C HIS A 936 -0.98 -53.21 0.96
N GLU A 937 -0.80 -53.36 2.27
CA GLU A 937 -0.75 -52.24 3.23
C GLU A 937 0.49 -51.37 2.99
N ALA A 938 1.65 -51.98 2.74
CA ALA A 938 2.87 -51.25 2.39
C ALA A 938 2.70 -50.40 1.10
N ARG A 939 1.98 -50.92 0.10
CA ARG A 939 1.66 -50.18 -1.14
C ARG A 939 0.63 -49.07 -0.90
N SER A 940 -0.35 -49.31 -0.04
CA SER A 940 -1.35 -48.32 0.38
C SER A 940 -0.69 -47.14 1.11
N ALA A 941 0.16 -47.42 2.11
CA ALA A 941 0.90 -46.42 2.88
C ALA A 941 1.84 -45.59 1.99
N LYS A 942 2.56 -46.23 1.05
CA LYS A 942 3.39 -45.51 0.08
C LYS A 942 2.56 -44.55 -0.79
N THR A 943 1.41 -44.98 -1.29
CA THR A 943 0.52 -44.14 -2.11
C THR A 943 -0.05 -42.97 -1.30
N ARG A 944 -0.33 -43.17 -0.01
CA ARG A 944 -0.74 -42.12 0.94
C ARG A 944 0.36 -41.05 1.11
N SER A 945 1.62 -41.45 1.29
CA SER A 945 2.76 -40.54 1.43
C SER A 945 2.96 -39.69 0.17
N GLN A 946 2.98 -40.33 -1.01
CA GLN A 946 3.17 -39.64 -2.29
C GLN A 946 2.08 -38.59 -2.58
N LEU A 947 0.84 -38.83 -2.13
CA LEU A 947 -0.25 -37.85 -2.21
C LEU A 947 -0.01 -36.65 -1.28
N ILE A 948 0.48 -36.88 -0.05
CA ILE A 948 0.79 -35.81 0.90
C ILE A 948 1.95 -34.94 0.39
N GLU A 949 3.07 -35.56 0.01
CA GLU A 949 4.26 -34.88 -0.52
C GLU A 949 3.90 -33.98 -1.72
N ALA A 950 3.21 -34.54 -2.71
CA ALA A 950 2.73 -33.81 -3.88
C ALA A 950 1.71 -32.70 -3.54
N THR A 951 0.95 -32.85 -2.46
CA THR A 951 0.03 -31.80 -1.98
C THR A 951 0.79 -30.62 -1.41
N VAL A 952 1.88 -30.84 -0.69
CA VAL A 952 2.74 -29.76 -0.22
C VAL A 952 3.34 -28.99 -1.39
N ASP A 953 3.95 -29.68 -2.36
CA ASP A 953 4.58 -29.06 -3.54
C ASP A 953 3.57 -28.27 -4.41
N VAL A 954 2.42 -28.87 -4.71
CA VAL A 954 1.39 -28.23 -5.56
C VAL A 954 0.76 -27.04 -4.83
N VAL A 955 0.43 -27.14 -3.54
CA VAL A 955 -0.16 -26.01 -2.80
C VAL A 955 0.87 -24.91 -2.53
N ALA A 956 2.15 -25.25 -2.32
CA ALA A 956 3.23 -24.26 -2.28
C ALA A 956 3.34 -23.46 -3.58
N ALA A 957 3.19 -24.12 -4.74
CA ALA A 957 3.22 -23.47 -6.05
C ALA A 957 1.97 -22.63 -6.35
N VAL A 958 0.76 -23.19 -6.22
CA VAL A 958 -0.49 -22.58 -6.74
C VAL A 958 -1.59 -22.28 -5.69
N GLY A 959 -1.35 -22.56 -4.40
CA GLY A 959 -2.32 -22.38 -3.33
C GLY A 959 -3.42 -23.46 -3.30
N TYR A 960 -4.19 -23.51 -2.21
CA TYR A 960 -5.21 -24.56 -2.01
C TYR A 960 -6.27 -24.60 -3.13
N GLU A 961 -6.71 -23.44 -3.62
CA GLU A 961 -7.70 -23.40 -4.70
C GLU A 961 -7.12 -23.68 -6.09
N GLY A 962 -5.86 -23.32 -6.35
CA GLY A 962 -5.17 -23.71 -7.58
C GLY A 962 -4.88 -25.22 -7.65
N ALA A 963 -4.75 -25.88 -6.50
CA ALA A 963 -4.49 -27.32 -6.39
C ALA A 963 -5.72 -28.16 -6.78
N THR A 964 -5.91 -28.41 -8.08
CA THR A 964 -6.96 -29.34 -8.55
C THR A 964 -6.63 -30.78 -8.17
N THR A 965 -7.65 -31.61 -7.90
CA THR A 965 -7.46 -33.04 -7.60
C THR A 965 -6.72 -33.79 -8.72
N ARG A 966 -6.90 -33.37 -9.98
CA ARG A 966 -6.14 -33.89 -11.12
C ARG A 966 -4.65 -33.54 -11.04
N ALA A 967 -4.30 -32.29 -10.71
CA ALA A 967 -2.91 -31.88 -10.53
C ALA A 967 -2.25 -32.61 -9.36
N LEU A 968 -2.97 -32.76 -8.24
CA LEU A 968 -2.50 -33.50 -7.04
C LEU A 968 -2.21 -34.97 -7.36
N ALA A 969 -3.14 -35.68 -7.99
CA ALA A 969 -2.95 -37.08 -8.39
C ALA A 969 -1.82 -37.26 -9.42
N GLN A 970 -1.71 -36.33 -10.39
CA GLN A 970 -0.66 -36.34 -11.41
C GLN A 970 0.73 -36.10 -10.80
N ALA A 971 0.88 -35.13 -9.89
CA ALA A 971 2.14 -34.87 -9.19
C ALA A 971 2.55 -36.05 -8.29
N ALA A 972 1.59 -36.66 -7.58
CA ALA A 972 1.78 -37.88 -6.80
C ALA A 972 2.01 -39.16 -7.64
N LYS A 973 1.90 -39.07 -8.97
CA LYS A 973 2.02 -40.18 -9.93
C LYS A 973 1.05 -41.34 -9.62
N THR A 974 -0.19 -41.00 -9.25
CA THR A 974 -1.24 -41.96 -8.88
C THR A 974 -2.56 -41.65 -9.60
N THR A 975 -3.57 -42.50 -9.41
CA THR A 975 -4.90 -42.33 -10.01
C THR A 975 -5.71 -41.24 -9.30
N LEU A 976 -6.62 -40.58 -10.02
CA LEU A 976 -7.53 -39.57 -9.44
C LEU A 976 -8.39 -40.17 -8.30
N SER A 977 -8.73 -41.46 -8.39
CA SER A 977 -9.45 -42.24 -7.37
C SER A 977 -8.65 -42.47 -6.08
N ALA A 978 -7.32 -42.34 -6.07
CA ALA A 978 -6.51 -42.53 -4.87
C ALA A 978 -6.77 -41.45 -3.80
N ILE A 979 -7.14 -40.23 -4.22
CA ILE A 979 -7.48 -39.13 -3.30
C ILE A 979 -8.71 -39.49 -2.44
N PRO A 980 -9.90 -39.76 -3.01
CA PRO A 980 -11.06 -40.16 -2.20
C PRO A 980 -10.86 -41.51 -1.49
N TYR A 981 -10.10 -42.45 -2.08
CA TYR A 981 -9.83 -43.74 -1.45
C TYR A 981 -8.98 -43.65 -0.17
N HIS A 982 -7.94 -42.80 -0.14
CA HIS A 982 -7.07 -42.65 1.03
C HIS A 982 -7.48 -41.52 1.98
N PHE A 983 -8.19 -40.48 1.50
CA PHE A 983 -8.45 -39.27 2.27
C PHE A 983 -9.90 -38.77 2.23
N GLY A 984 -10.80 -39.35 1.43
CA GLY A 984 -12.17 -38.81 1.25
C GLY A 984 -12.23 -37.62 0.27
N SER A 985 -11.49 -36.53 0.52
CA SER A 985 -11.57 -35.30 -0.29
C SER A 985 -10.23 -34.54 -0.48
N LYS A 986 -10.25 -33.51 -1.34
CA LYS A 986 -9.16 -32.52 -1.45
C LYS A 986 -8.85 -31.86 -0.10
N LYS A 987 -9.88 -31.55 0.70
CA LYS A 987 -9.70 -30.84 1.98
C LYS A 987 -9.01 -31.72 3.02
N GLU A 988 -9.42 -32.97 3.14
CA GLU A 988 -8.81 -33.92 4.08
C GLU A 988 -7.37 -34.29 3.68
N LEU A 989 -7.08 -34.40 2.38
CA LEU A 989 -5.70 -34.54 1.88
C LEU A 989 -4.85 -33.29 2.19
N TYR A 990 -5.40 -32.09 2.02
CA TYR A 990 -4.72 -30.84 2.37
C TYR A 990 -4.45 -30.71 3.88
N LEU A 991 -5.42 -31.06 4.72
CA LEU A 991 -5.25 -31.09 6.16
C LEU A 991 -4.24 -32.17 6.60
N ALA A 992 -4.20 -33.34 5.94
CA ALA A 992 -3.18 -34.35 6.21
C ALA A 992 -1.76 -33.90 5.79
N ALA A 993 -1.63 -33.06 4.76
CA ALA A 993 -0.37 -32.44 4.40
C ALA A 993 0.07 -31.35 5.40
N ALA A 994 -0.88 -30.59 5.93
CA ALA A 994 -0.65 -29.68 7.04
C ALA A 994 -0.25 -30.44 8.32
N ASP A 995 -0.87 -31.60 8.58
CA ASP A 995 -0.61 -32.42 9.76
C ASP A 995 0.79 -33.05 9.76
N MET A 996 1.26 -33.56 8.60
CA MET A 996 2.65 -34.01 8.45
C MET A 996 3.65 -32.90 8.77
N ILE A 997 3.40 -31.67 8.30
CA ILE A 997 4.26 -30.51 8.60
C ILE A 997 4.18 -30.15 10.09
N ALA A 998 2.98 -30.22 10.68
CA ALA A 998 2.76 -29.95 12.10
C ALA A 998 3.45 -30.97 13.01
N GLU A 999 3.37 -32.27 12.69
CA GLU A 999 4.05 -33.35 13.41
C GLU A 999 5.58 -33.21 13.34
N TYR A 1000 6.13 -32.90 12.16
CA TYR A 1000 7.56 -32.62 12.01
C TYR A 1000 8.01 -31.42 12.85
N ALA A 1001 7.28 -30.30 12.75
CA ALA A 1001 7.58 -29.09 13.50
C ALA A 1001 7.45 -29.32 15.02
N ALA A 1002 6.39 -29.99 15.46
CA ALA A 1002 6.19 -30.35 16.88
C ALA A 1002 7.33 -31.21 17.43
N ASN A 1003 7.80 -32.20 16.66
CA ASN A 1003 8.93 -33.04 17.05
C ASN A 1003 10.25 -32.25 17.18
N ARG A 1004 10.53 -31.30 16.26
CA ARG A 1004 11.71 -30.42 16.37
C ARG A 1004 11.57 -29.41 17.52
N PHE A 1005 10.36 -28.88 17.75
CA PHE A 1005 10.08 -27.94 18.83
C PHE A 1005 10.02 -28.61 20.22
N ALA A 1006 9.81 -29.93 20.28
CA ALA A 1006 9.85 -30.70 21.51
C ALA A 1006 11.23 -30.67 22.19
N GLU A 1007 12.33 -30.57 21.44
CA GLU A 1007 13.68 -30.39 22.00
C GLU A 1007 13.81 -29.07 22.77
N ALA A 1008 13.36 -27.97 22.16
CA ALA A 1008 13.33 -26.65 22.79
C ALA A 1008 12.40 -26.64 24.01
N ALA A 1009 11.23 -27.27 23.90
CA ALA A 1009 10.27 -27.40 24.98
C ALA A 1009 10.83 -28.20 26.18
N ALA A 1010 11.56 -29.29 25.94
CA ALA A 1010 12.10 -30.15 26.99
C ALA A 1010 13.09 -29.43 27.92
N LEU A 1011 13.78 -28.39 27.45
CA LEU A 1011 14.67 -27.56 28.27
C LEU A 1011 13.91 -26.79 29.39
N LEU A 1012 12.65 -26.45 29.13
CA LEU A 1012 11.76 -25.77 30.08
C LEU A 1012 11.28 -26.73 31.18
N ASP A 1013 10.96 -27.97 30.80
CA ASP A 1013 10.43 -29.01 31.69
C ASP A 1013 11.55 -29.74 32.48
N ALA A 1014 12.81 -29.61 32.08
CA ALA A 1014 13.93 -30.33 32.68
C ALA A 1014 14.20 -29.95 34.14
N THR A 1015 14.17 -30.96 35.04
CA THR A 1015 14.69 -30.84 36.42
C THR A 1015 16.21 -30.68 36.39
N SER A 1016 16.69 -29.50 36.75
CA SER A 1016 18.11 -29.11 36.66
C SER A 1016 18.42 -28.01 37.68
N ASP A 1017 19.66 -27.98 38.19
CA ASP A 1017 20.17 -26.91 39.05
C ASP A 1017 20.33 -25.56 38.31
N VAL A 1018 20.11 -25.53 36.99
CA VAL A 1018 20.13 -24.30 36.18
C VAL A 1018 18.79 -23.56 36.29
N GLU A 1019 18.88 -22.26 36.59
CA GLU A 1019 17.75 -21.35 36.75
C GLU A 1019 16.79 -21.38 35.54
N LEU A 1020 15.48 -21.24 35.82
CA LEU A 1020 14.44 -21.33 34.80
C LEU A 1020 14.53 -20.22 33.74
N SER A 1021 14.99 -19.03 34.10
CA SER A 1021 15.26 -17.91 33.18
C SER A 1021 16.32 -18.30 32.12
N VAL A 1022 17.44 -18.89 32.56
CA VAL A 1022 18.51 -19.40 31.71
C VAL A 1022 18.05 -20.60 30.88
N ARG A 1023 17.15 -21.45 31.41
CA ARG A 1023 16.56 -22.56 30.64
C ARG A 1023 15.54 -22.08 29.59
N PHE A 1024 14.81 -21.01 29.87
CA PHE A 1024 13.93 -20.32 28.93
C PHE A 1024 14.71 -19.66 27.78
N GLU A 1025 15.80 -18.96 28.10
CA GLU A 1025 16.73 -18.41 27.12
C GLU A 1025 17.31 -19.51 26.21
N ARG A 1026 17.78 -20.63 26.78
CA ARG A 1026 18.27 -21.79 26.02
C ARG A 1026 17.20 -22.41 25.13
N ALA A 1027 15.94 -22.48 25.57
CA ALA A 1027 14.83 -22.98 24.76
C ALA A 1027 14.59 -22.12 23.51
N LEU A 1028 14.61 -20.79 23.65
CA LEU A 1028 14.46 -19.86 22.54
C LEU A 1028 15.64 -19.91 21.55
N ILE A 1029 16.85 -20.16 22.05
CA ILE A 1029 18.05 -20.31 21.22
C ILE A 1029 18.06 -21.68 20.49
N GLN A 1030 17.59 -22.76 21.13
CA GLN A 1030 17.39 -24.04 20.45
C GLN A 1030 16.33 -23.92 19.34
N LEU A 1031 15.22 -23.22 19.61
CA LEU A 1031 14.22 -22.89 18.58
C LEU A 1031 14.84 -22.07 17.44
N LEU A 1032 15.64 -21.04 17.74
CA LEU A 1032 16.32 -20.24 16.74
C LEU A 1032 17.19 -21.10 15.82
N HIS A 1033 18.01 -22.01 16.37
CA HIS A 1033 18.83 -22.91 15.56
C HIS A 1033 18.00 -23.82 14.65
N VAL A 1034 16.91 -24.42 15.16
CA VAL A 1034 15.95 -25.20 14.36
C VAL A 1034 15.35 -24.38 13.20
N ILE A 1035 15.05 -23.11 13.45
CA ILE A 1035 14.45 -22.21 12.45
C ILE A 1035 15.49 -21.68 11.43
N LEU A 1036 16.76 -21.56 11.81
CA LEU A 1036 17.85 -21.17 10.90
C LEU A 1036 18.34 -22.33 10.00
N GLU A 1037 18.23 -23.59 10.46
CA GLU A 1037 18.67 -24.79 9.75
C GLU A 1037 18.01 -24.95 8.36
N GLU A 1038 18.80 -25.30 7.34
CA GLU A 1038 18.32 -25.57 5.96
C GLU A 1038 17.88 -27.04 5.76
N ALA A 1039 17.27 -27.66 6.78
CA ALA A 1039 16.85 -29.06 6.74
C ALA A 1039 15.49 -29.31 6.04
N GLU A 1040 14.70 -28.27 5.80
CA GLU A 1040 13.33 -28.38 5.26
C GLU A 1040 13.24 -28.02 3.77
N PRO A 1041 12.39 -28.70 2.98
CA PRO A 1041 12.10 -28.31 1.60
C PRO A 1041 11.50 -26.91 1.52
N HIS A 1042 11.91 -26.11 0.52
CA HIS A 1042 11.37 -24.75 0.31
C HIS A 1042 9.84 -24.73 0.13
N ALA A 1043 9.27 -25.82 -0.41
CA ALA A 1043 7.82 -25.98 -0.54
C ALA A 1043 7.10 -25.96 0.82
N TRP A 1044 7.69 -26.51 1.88
CA TRP A 1044 7.07 -26.52 3.22
C TRP A 1044 6.94 -25.11 3.77
N THR A 1045 8.02 -24.32 3.71
CA THR A 1045 8.01 -22.90 4.12
C THR A 1045 6.99 -22.08 3.29
N ALA A 1046 6.89 -22.34 1.99
CA ALA A 1046 5.91 -21.67 1.11
C ALA A 1046 4.45 -22.13 1.34
N PHE A 1047 4.22 -23.38 1.73
CA PHE A 1047 2.92 -23.91 2.13
C PHE A 1047 2.43 -23.21 3.41
N VAL A 1048 3.28 -23.22 4.46
CA VAL A 1048 2.94 -22.62 5.76
C VAL A 1048 2.75 -21.10 5.64
N ALA A 1049 3.58 -20.41 4.84
CA ALA A 1049 3.43 -18.97 4.60
C ALA A 1049 2.09 -18.60 3.93
N ARG A 1050 1.50 -19.49 3.13
CA ARG A 1050 0.20 -19.27 2.49
C ARG A 1050 -0.95 -19.46 3.48
N CYS A 1051 -1.03 -20.62 4.15
CA CYS A 1051 -2.12 -20.84 5.09
C CYS A 1051 -2.05 -19.88 6.30
N ALA A 1052 -0.87 -19.44 6.72
CA ALA A 1052 -0.70 -18.40 7.74
C ALA A 1052 -1.19 -17.02 7.27
N TYR A 1053 -1.08 -16.70 5.97
CA TYR A 1053 -1.59 -15.46 5.39
C TYR A 1053 -3.12 -15.48 5.24
N ASP A 1054 -3.67 -16.60 4.77
CA ASP A 1054 -5.11 -16.79 4.59
C ASP A 1054 -5.83 -17.11 5.93
N ASN A 1055 -5.08 -17.51 6.97
CA ASN A 1055 -5.52 -17.90 8.31
C ASN A 1055 -6.65 -18.97 8.26
N ASP A 1056 -6.35 -20.09 7.62
CA ASP A 1056 -7.29 -21.18 7.35
C ASP A 1056 -7.17 -22.37 8.33
N ASP A 1057 -8.01 -23.39 8.11
CA ASP A 1057 -8.06 -24.62 8.91
C ASP A 1057 -6.73 -25.40 8.95
N ALA A 1058 -5.89 -25.29 7.90
CA ALA A 1058 -4.58 -25.95 7.85
C ALA A 1058 -3.57 -25.19 8.71
N PHE A 1059 -3.60 -23.86 8.72
CA PHE A 1059 -2.78 -23.08 9.66
C PHE A 1059 -3.25 -23.24 11.11
N ALA A 1060 -4.57 -23.30 11.36
CA ALA A 1060 -5.10 -23.58 12.68
C ALA A 1060 -4.55 -24.91 13.23
N LEU A 1061 -4.58 -25.98 12.43
CA LEU A 1061 -4.02 -27.29 12.79
C LEU A 1061 -2.51 -27.23 13.09
N ILE A 1062 -1.72 -26.55 12.24
CA ILE A 1062 -0.27 -26.37 12.45
C ILE A 1062 0.01 -25.56 13.73
N HIS A 1063 -0.76 -24.50 13.98
CA HIS A 1063 -0.65 -23.70 15.19
C HIS A 1063 -0.97 -24.54 16.43
N GLU A 1064 -2.10 -25.26 16.45
CA GLU A 1064 -2.55 -26.07 17.60
C GLU A 1064 -1.59 -27.23 17.91
N ARG A 1065 -1.04 -27.91 16.91
CA ARG A 1065 -0.17 -29.08 17.13
C ARG A 1065 1.30 -28.75 17.35
N ALA A 1066 1.85 -27.70 16.72
CA ALA A 1066 3.28 -27.38 16.81
C ALA A 1066 3.57 -26.11 17.62
N ILE A 1067 2.89 -25.00 17.34
CA ILE A 1067 3.27 -23.67 17.88
C ILE A 1067 2.73 -23.48 19.30
N ALA A 1068 1.44 -23.77 19.52
CA ALA A 1068 0.77 -23.57 20.80
C ALA A 1068 1.42 -24.34 21.97
N PRO A 1069 1.82 -25.63 21.85
CA PRO A 1069 2.42 -26.37 22.97
C PRO A 1069 3.79 -25.83 23.40
N LEU A 1070 4.56 -25.24 22.48
CA LEU A 1070 5.81 -24.55 22.81
C LEU A 1070 5.52 -23.17 23.43
N GLN A 1071 4.59 -22.42 22.83
CA GLN A 1071 4.17 -21.10 23.32
C GLN A 1071 3.60 -21.16 24.75
N GLU A 1072 2.77 -22.14 25.08
CA GLU A 1072 2.18 -22.29 26.41
C GLU A 1072 3.24 -22.61 27.46
N ARG A 1073 4.21 -23.49 27.15
CA ARG A 1073 5.36 -23.75 28.03
C ARG A 1073 6.24 -22.52 28.22
N LEU A 1074 6.53 -21.77 27.15
CA LEU A 1074 7.31 -20.53 27.22
C LEU A 1074 6.59 -19.47 28.07
N VAL A 1075 5.28 -19.27 27.87
CA VAL A 1075 4.45 -18.39 28.71
C VAL A 1075 4.44 -18.87 30.15
N HIS A 1076 4.33 -20.18 30.41
CA HIS A 1076 4.36 -20.71 31.77
C HIS A 1076 5.71 -20.48 32.45
N ALA A 1077 6.82 -20.83 31.80
CA ALA A 1077 8.16 -20.59 32.32
C ALA A 1077 8.42 -19.10 32.58
N ALA A 1078 8.09 -18.23 31.63
CA ALA A 1078 8.19 -16.78 31.78
C ALA A 1078 7.30 -16.27 32.93
N SER A 1079 6.11 -16.83 33.14
CA SER A 1079 5.21 -16.44 34.23
C SER A 1079 5.81 -16.74 35.61
N GLN A 1080 6.54 -17.85 35.76
CA GLN A 1080 7.19 -18.21 37.01
C GLN A 1080 8.33 -17.25 37.39
N PHE A 1081 9.26 -16.93 36.47
CA PHE A 1081 10.39 -16.03 36.80
C PHE A 1081 10.07 -14.53 36.70
N SER A 1082 9.01 -14.12 35.96
CA SER A 1082 8.51 -12.74 35.99
C SER A 1082 7.51 -12.45 37.14
N GLY A 1083 7.15 -13.48 37.93
CA GLY A 1083 6.20 -13.35 39.05
C GLY A 1083 4.76 -13.03 38.63
N ARG A 1084 4.35 -13.48 37.43
CA ARG A 1084 3.05 -13.13 36.82
C ARG A 1084 2.13 -14.34 36.61
N SER A 1085 0.88 -14.05 36.24
CA SER A 1085 -0.03 -15.09 35.74
C SER A 1085 0.32 -15.47 34.31
N SER A 1086 0.25 -16.76 33.97
CA SER A 1086 0.28 -17.24 32.58
C SER A 1086 -0.90 -16.74 31.73
N ASN A 1087 -1.94 -16.18 32.35
CA ASN A 1087 -3.06 -15.50 31.67
C ASN A 1087 -2.83 -14.00 31.45
N ASP A 1088 -1.68 -13.44 31.84
CA ASP A 1088 -1.33 -12.05 31.57
C ASP A 1088 -1.20 -11.80 30.05
N GLU A 1089 -2.07 -10.97 29.49
CA GLU A 1089 -2.12 -10.69 28.06
C GLU A 1089 -0.82 -10.01 27.57
N GLY A 1090 -0.19 -9.17 28.39
CA GLY A 1090 1.07 -8.51 28.07
C GLY A 1090 2.24 -9.49 28.02
N LEU A 1091 2.33 -10.41 28.97
CA LEU A 1091 3.32 -11.49 28.97
C LEU A 1091 3.13 -12.43 27.78
N ARG A 1092 1.89 -12.83 27.50
CA ARG A 1092 1.55 -13.66 26.33
C ARG A 1092 1.94 -12.97 25.02
N LEU A 1093 1.62 -11.69 24.85
CA LEU A 1093 1.99 -10.91 23.67
C LEU A 1093 3.52 -10.72 23.54
N ARG A 1094 4.26 -10.58 24.64
CA ARG A 1094 5.74 -10.53 24.63
C ARG A 1094 6.36 -11.84 24.17
N VAL A 1095 5.88 -12.99 24.68
CA VAL A 1095 6.35 -14.32 24.21
C VAL A 1095 5.97 -14.56 22.75
N ILE A 1096 4.75 -14.20 22.33
CA ILE A 1096 4.31 -14.25 20.91
C ILE A 1096 5.21 -13.38 20.02
N ALA A 1097 5.61 -12.19 20.47
CA ALA A 1097 6.48 -11.31 19.71
C ALA A 1097 7.88 -11.91 19.50
N ILE A 1098 8.47 -12.54 20.53
CA ILE A 1098 9.76 -13.24 20.41
C ILE A 1098 9.64 -14.42 19.44
N LEU A 1099 8.61 -15.26 19.59
CA LEU A 1099 8.35 -16.38 18.67
C LEU A 1099 8.18 -15.91 17.23
N THR A 1100 7.42 -14.83 17.01
CA THR A 1100 7.21 -14.23 15.69
C THR A 1100 8.51 -13.70 15.10
N ALA A 1101 9.35 -13.04 15.91
CA ALA A 1101 10.67 -12.57 15.48
C ALA A 1101 11.58 -13.74 15.08
N ILE A 1102 11.62 -14.82 15.87
CA ILE A 1102 12.39 -16.03 15.55
C ILE A 1102 11.88 -16.66 14.25
N PHE A 1103 10.58 -16.93 14.11
CA PHE A 1103 10.01 -17.51 12.89
C PHE A 1103 10.22 -16.63 11.64
N SER A 1104 10.35 -15.31 11.80
CA SER A 1104 10.61 -14.40 10.68
C SER A 1104 11.94 -14.69 9.95
N PHE A 1105 12.95 -15.26 10.62
CA PHE A 1105 14.21 -15.65 9.98
C PHE A 1105 14.07 -16.76 8.94
N ARG A 1106 12.98 -17.54 8.99
CA ARG A 1106 12.61 -18.50 7.94
C ARG A 1106 11.69 -17.85 6.90
N PHE A 1107 10.57 -17.28 7.31
CA PHE A 1107 9.54 -16.81 6.38
C PHE A 1107 9.90 -15.52 5.62
N LEU A 1108 10.75 -14.66 6.22
CA LEU A 1108 11.26 -13.43 5.61
C LEU A 1108 12.76 -13.50 5.29
N ARG A 1109 13.36 -14.70 5.25
CA ARG A 1109 14.79 -14.95 4.96
C ARG A 1109 15.30 -14.16 3.75
N GLY A 1110 14.53 -14.13 2.66
CA GLY A 1110 14.86 -13.39 1.44
C GLY A 1110 14.83 -11.86 1.54
N VAL A 1111 14.14 -11.30 2.55
CA VAL A 1111 14.18 -9.86 2.87
C VAL A 1111 15.45 -9.54 3.65
N MET A 1112 15.76 -10.33 4.68
CA MET A 1112 16.99 -10.17 5.47
C MET A 1112 18.25 -10.35 4.61
N LEU A 1113 18.34 -11.44 3.83
CA LEU A 1113 19.49 -11.71 2.97
C LEU A 1113 19.76 -10.56 1.99
N ARG A 1114 18.72 -9.95 1.42
CA ARG A 1114 18.86 -8.76 0.55
C ARG A 1114 19.15 -7.45 1.30
N GLY A 1115 18.68 -7.32 2.55
CA GLY A 1115 18.96 -6.15 3.38
C GLY A 1115 20.41 -6.11 3.89
N MET A 1116 21.04 -7.28 4.05
CA MET A 1116 22.41 -7.45 4.56
C MET A 1116 23.45 -7.78 3.47
N ASP A 1117 23.04 -7.85 2.20
CA ASP A 1117 23.83 -8.32 1.04
C ASP A 1117 24.48 -9.72 1.25
N TRP A 1118 23.73 -10.63 1.87
CA TRP A 1118 24.15 -12.00 2.15
C TRP A 1118 23.57 -12.98 1.12
N GLN A 1119 24.41 -13.91 0.63
CA GLN A 1119 23.96 -15.02 -0.22
C GLN A 1119 23.33 -16.16 0.61
N SER A 1120 23.85 -16.40 1.82
CA SER A 1120 23.31 -17.30 2.83
C SER A 1120 23.71 -16.82 4.24
N ILE A 1121 23.02 -17.30 5.27
CA ILE A 1121 23.28 -16.90 6.67
C ILE A 1121 24.63 -17.50 7.10
N GLN A 1122 25.62 -16.64 7.34
CA GLN A 1122 26.97 -17.07 7.75
C GLN A 1122 27.02 -17.40 9.26
N ASN A 1123 27.98 -18.22 9.69
CA ASN A 1123 28.17 -18.55 11.11
C ASN A 1123 28.38 -17.32 12.02
N GLU A 1124 28.89 -16.21 11.48
CA GLU A 1124 28.99 -14.92 12.20
C GLU A 1124 27.61 -14.24 12.36
N ALA A 1125 26.78 -14.30 11.33
CA ALA A 1125 25.40 -13.81 11.41
C ALA A 1125 24.56 -14.64 12.41
N VAL A 1126 24.79 -15.96 12.49
CA VAL A 1126 24.13 -16.81 13.49
C VAL A 1126 24.48 -16.38 14.92
N ARG A 1127 25.75 -16.00 15.19
CA ARG A 1127 26.13 -15.40 16.48
C ARG A 1127 25.35 -14.12 16.76
N GLN A 1128 25.41 -13.15 15.85
CA GLN A 1128 24.74 -11.85 16.01
C GLN A 1128 23.22 -11.96 16.21
N ILE A 1129 22.56 -12.93 15.56
CA ILE A 1129 21.12 -13.20 15.75
C ILE A 1129 20.86 -13.88 17.10
N THR A 1130 21.73 -14.79 17.55
CA THR A 1130 21.66 -15.41 18.89
C THR A 1130 21.89 -14.37 19.99
N ASP A 1131 22.84 -13.46 19.81
CA ASP A 1131 23.11 -12.34 20.74
C ASP A 1131 21.90 -11.38 20.82
N MET A 1132 21.26 -11.08 19.68
CA MET A 1132 19.99 -10.33 19.68
C MET A 1132 18.87 -11.06 20.45
N VAL A 1133 18.79 -12.41 20.38
CA VAL A 1133 17.83 -13.19 21.17
C VAL A 1133 18.21 -13.22 22.66
N HIS A 1134 19.49 -13.27 23.01
CA HIS A 1134 19.97 -13.07 24.38
C HIS A 1134 19.51 -11.72 24.95
N ASP A 1135 19.72 -10.62 24.22
CA ASP A 1135 19.33 -9.28 24.67
C ASP A 1135 17.80 -9.13 24.81
N LEU A 1136 17.02 -9.74 23.92
CA LEU A 1136 15.56 -9.81 24.03
C LEU A 1136 15.07 -10.63 25.25
N CYS A 1137 15.87 -11.59 25.73
CA CYS A 1137 15.55 -12.37 26.94
C CYS A 1137 16.00 -11.67 28.23
N ARG A 1138 17.12 -10.94 28.19
CA ARG A 1138 17.79 -10.34 29.37
C ARG A 1138 17.37 -8.90 29.66
N SER A 1139 16.78 -8.20 28.68
CA SER A 1139 16.21 -6.87 28.88
C SER A 1139 14.86 -6.91 29.61
N ASP A 1140 14.36 -5.75 30.04
CA ASP A 1140 13.01 -5.58 30.60
C ASP A 1140 11.86 -5.90 29.62
N PHE A 1141 12.16 -6.47 28.46
CA PHE A 1141 11.17 -6.98 27.51
C PHE A 1141 10.34 -8.15 28.07
N LEU A 1142 10.80 -8.85 29.11
CA LEU A 1142 10.00 -9.88 29.82
C LEU A 1142 9.50 -9.44 31.20
N THR A 1143 10.12 -8.45 31.85
CA THR A 1143 9.59 -7.84 33.07
C THR A 1143 8.44 -6.88 32.70
N VAL A 1144 7.21 -7.27 33.02
CA VAL A 1144 6.07 -6.33 32.93
C VAL A 1144 5.93 -5.68 34.31
N TRP A 1145 6.03 -4.36 34.38
CA TRP A 1145 5.92 -3.61 35.63
C TRP A 1145 4.50 -3.73 36.23
N PRO A 1146 4.33 -3.99 37.54
CA PRO A 1146 3.00 -4.04 38.16
C PRO A 1146 2.31 -2.68 38.08
N ALA A 1147 1.01 -2.69 37.78
CA ALA A 1147 0.13 -1.57 38.13
C ALA A 1147 0.02 -1.57 39.66
N GLY A 1148 0.39 -0.46 40.30
CA GLY A 1148 0.64 -0.45 41.74
C GLY A 1148 -0.63 -0.46 42.58
N ASP A 1149 -0.85 -1.53 43.34
CA ASP A 1149 -1.41 -1.39 44.69
C ASP A 1149 -0.39 -0.62 45.56
N GLY A 1150 -0.84 0.45 46.19
CA GLY A 1150 0.05 1.45 46.79
C GLY A 1150 0.53 1.12 48.21
N THR A 1151 1.46 0.17 48.37
CA THR A 1151 2.23 0.03 49.64
C THR A 1151 3.69 -0.41 49.48
N ASP A 1152 4.58 0.59 49.58
CA ASP A 1152 5.84 0.58 50.34
C ASP A 1152 7.05 -0.30 49.91
N ARG A 1153 8.24 0.09 50.41
CA ARG A 1153 9.60 -0.48 50.25
C ARG A 1153 10.27 -0.16 48.90
N LYS A 1154 11.46 0.46 48.82
CA LYS A 1154 12.60 0.65 49.75
C LYS A 1154 13.26 -0.66 50.25
N THR A 1155 14.14 -1.22 49.42
CA THR A 1155 15.45 -1.78 49.82
C THR A 1155 16.41 -1.79 48.62
N GLY A 1156 17.72 -1.74 48.89
CA GLY A 1156 18.78 -1.79 47.87
C GLY A 1156 19.14 -3.23 47.43
N PRO A 1157 20.23 -3.38 46.63
CA PRO A 1157 20.50 -4.60 45.86
C PRO A 1157 21.22 -5.71 46.63
N ALA A 1158 21.14 -6.92 46.07
CA ALA A 1158 22.06 -8.05 46.23
C ALA A 1158 22.23 -8.71 44.85
#